data_AF-A0AAD4QIG2-F1
#
_entry.id   AF-A0AAD4QIG2-F1
#
_cell.length_a   1.000
_cell.length_b   1.000
_cell.length_c   1.000
_cell.angle_alpha   90.00
_cell.angle_beta   90.00
_cell.angle_gamma   90.00
#
_symmetry.space_group_name_H-M   'P 1'
#
loop_
_entity.id
_entity.type
_entity.pdbx_description
1 polymer ?
#
loop_
_entity_poly.entity_id
_entity_poly.type
_entity_poly.pdbx_seq_one_letter_code
_entity_poly.pdbx_strand_id
1 'polypeptide(L)'
;MQVPYSSSGALSRAHYALVRKVELAQTTQQADDYLHEELAVVSARLSRPGFSSAQCRECLILLLYCSMNTVAGLPPGALEFALPHAVNLAEAGSSIDERKTGYLFCSEIMPPRHDLKLMLVNTLRKDLEADSIARITLALNYLIQCPSEDVIPAVQARLQSLLSHKSPHIRRRALYAVRALAECDSSMLHWLSPEVSRCLRDRDDTVIGSAITVCGSLYKNGLFGPDALAHVYRALLHYGKSFTGSPVAMLSAERHSGDRPSAEVLKAVVGLIKRSATKPKTHTLLYDCFSVFRNTPVDVLMSFTTSSGSPVTHIRHLLSNNWDEQRLFLSCLACVPPAIWAGTTQDVAPVLEAWEVERVMQLLSSPDPTIRLTTLRLLTNVDSSIVQLYFSQRLQGLDTSAQSYENEVLALLEVVKILASEDAELYARSIKDVLSLAGAGNGAQQSSQVLERAVEIVLSTLRDGEITFGANVATTLLTPLAEVEEDISFSPTLMVVLTALACEYAGRISVSPLHLLRGLSRRMISYPVSIQEVSILSMIRLAAECHKVPPEVVSEVQHLRSISGRHISRRCSQFEDMTNKQDELRAAVTSSRSRSLPDFLLALESKPSPAPRSPRYNPSSPSASRSPLSGSQKLRYAAYEPPPPAQSRRSRAASSTRSTYSLDAREDLSRTVTAGDLAIAAGSPEIRALSLSQTTRSPPISPLPAPRLESVNLLSPRADLISLDSPFIQEPKPGEKPNAPEQHGGEQHHDFANAWDTLSAFSARGWCDGTFDTAVRRLQGLGLQRGLAVLPADQPPFEGELKILILGDTDGGRGRAALRLHDSSDDDEDGYLWRMRSENEDVLVAVKQILTT
;
A
#
# COMPACT_ATOMS: atom_id res chain seq x y z
N MET A 1 19.74 10.18 -11.36
CA MET A 1 20.62 10.45 -12.53
C MET A 1 20.30 11.85 -13.04
N GLN A 2 21.24 12.61 -13.63
CA GLN A 2 20.91 13.93 -14.19
C GLN A 2 20.32 13.78 -15.60
N VAL A 3 19.00 13.64 -15.69
CA VAL A 3 18.28 13.62 -16.97
C VAL A 3 18.16 15.07 -17.48
N PRO A 4 18.68 15.43 -18.66
CA PRO A 4 18.58 16.78 -19.18
C PRO A 4 17.14 17.14 -19.56
N TYR A 5 16.84 18.45 -19.59
CA TYR A 5 15.48 18.95 -19.87
C TYR A 5 14.82 18.32 -21.10
N SER A 6 15.57 18.18 -22.20
CA SER A 6 15.11 17.61 -23.48
C SER A 6 14.63 16.15 -23.41
N SER A 7 15.05 15.37 -22.40
CA SER A 7 14.59 13.99 -22.18
C SER A 7 13.79 13.80 -20.88
N SER A 8 13.52 14.89 -20.15
CA SER A 8 12.81 14.89 -18.87
C SER A 8 11.29 14.74 -18.96
N GLY A 9 10.68 15.05 -20.11
CA GLY A 9 9.22 15.10 -20.26
C GLY A 9 8.53 16.28 -19.55
N ALA A 10 9.29 17.23 -19.00
CA ALA A 10 8.74 18.39 -18.29
C ALA A 10 8.16 19.44 -19.27
N LEU A 11 6.90 19.83 -19.05
CA LEU A 11 6.17 20.83 -19.86
C LEU A 11 6.87 22.19 -20.05
N SER A 12 7.77 22.58 -19.14
CA SER A 12 8.56 23.81 -19.26
C SER A 12 9.87 23.73 -18.48
N ARG A 13 10.80 24.65 -18.80
CA ARG A 13 12.05 24.83 -18.04
C ARG A 13 11.80 25.21 -16.57
N ALA A 14 10.70 25.90 -16.27
CA ALA A 14 10.31 26.25 -14.90
C ALA A 14 9.83 25.00 -14.14
N HIS A 15 8.97 24.18 -14.76
CA HIS A 15 8.53 22.90 -14.19
C HIS A 15 9.72 21.97 -13.92
N TYR A 16 10.64 21.82 -14.88
CA TYR A 16 11.87 21.05 -14.69
C TYR A 16 12.75 21.59 -13.56
N ALA A 17 12.88 22.91 -13.45
CA ALA A 17 13.65 23.55 -12.37
C ALA A 17 13.02 23.30 -10.99
N LEU A 18 11.70 23.38 -10.85
CA LEU A 18 11.00 23.08 -9.59
C LEU A 18 11.17 21.60 -9.19
N VAL A 19 10.90 20.65 -10.10
CA VAL A 19 11.09 19.22 -9.81
C VAL A 19 12.53 18.95 -9.37
N ARG A 20 13.52 19.55 -10.06
CA ARG A 20 14.94 19.41 -9.71
C ARG A 20 15.35 20.17 -8.42
N LYS A 21 14.67 21.24 -8.01
CA LYS A 21 14.83 21.87 -6.68
C LYS A 21 14.42 20.88 -5.57
N VAL A 22 13.28 20.21 -5.77
CA VAL A 22 12.64 19.29 -4.79
C VAL A 22 13.40 17.98 -4.69
N GLU A 23 13.73 17.32 -5.81
CA GLU A 23 14.51 16.07 -5.84
C GLU A 23 15.93 16.21 -5.27
N LEU A 24 16.49 17.43 -5.26
CA LEU A 24 17.82 17.74 -4.72
C LEU A 24 17.78 18.42 -3.35
N ALA A 25 16.61 18.55 -2.71
CA ALA A 25 16.49 19.09 -1.37
C ALA A 25 17.14 18.15 -0.34
N GLN A 26 17.89 18.72 0.62
CA GLN A 26 18.60 17.93 1.64
C GLN A 26 17.71 17.52 2.81
N THR A 27 16.53 18.14 2.94
CA THR A 27 15.52 17.85 3.96
C THR A 27 14.13 18.01 3.37
N THR A 28 13.13 17.33 3.97
CA THR A 28 11.71 17.49 3.58
C THR A 28 11.20 18.90 3.81
N GLN A 29 11.66 19.59 4.86
CA GLN A 29 11.31 20.99 5.13
C GLN A 29 11.76 21.91 3.99
N GLN A 30 13.00 21.73 3.50
CA GLN A 30 13.52 22.50 2.37
C GLN A 30 12.75 22.20 1.06
N ALA A 31 12.23 21.00 0.88
CA ALA A 31 11.35 20.67 -0.25
C ALA A 31 10.00 21.40 -0.14
N ASP A 32 9.35 21.35 1.03
CA ASP A 32 8.10 22.06 1.31
C ASP A 32 8.26 23.58 1.14
N ASP A 33 9.38 24.17 1.59
CA ASP A 33 9.71 25.59 1.39
C ASP A 33 9.73 25.98 -0.10
N TYR A 34 10.38 25.19 -0.97
CA TYR A 34 10.40 25.45 -2.41
C TYR A 34 9.00 25.29 -3.06
N LEU A 35 8.17 24.37 -2.58
CA LEU A 35 6.80 24.19 -3.07
C LEU A 35 5.90 25.36 -2.65
N HIS A 36 6.09 25.90 -1.43
CA HIS A 36 5.41 27.10 -0.97
C HIS A 36 5.86 28.38 -1.72
N GLU A 37 7.15 28.49 -2.07
CA GLU A 37 7.66 29.58 -2.92
C GLU A 37 6.98 29.57 -4.31
N GLU A 38 7.03 28.45 -5.03
CA GLU A 38 6.45 28.35 -6.38
C GLU A 38 4.90 28.45 -6.36
N LEU A 39 4.23 27.99 -5.29
CA LEU A 39 2.79 28.21 -5.06
C LEU A 39 2.46 29.72 -5.03
N ALA A 40 3.25 30.52 -4.31
CA ALA A 40 3.05 31.97 -4.26
C ALA A 40 3.32 32.63 -5.63
N VAL A 41 4.36 32.19 -6.35
CA VAL A 41 4.68 32.66 -7.72
C VAL A 41 3.54 32.34 -8.68
N VAL A 42 3.00 31.12 -8.68
CA VAL A 42 1.91 30.70 -9.57
C VAL A 42 0.59 31.40 -9.21
N SER A 43 0.32 31.64 -7.92
CA SER A 43 -0.84 32.43 -7.49
C SER A 43 -0.77 33.88 -7.98
N ALA A 44 0.40 34.52 -7.84
CA ALA A 44 0.65 35.86 -8.39
C ALA A 44 0.63 35.91 -9.93
N ARG A 45 0.90 34.78 -10.61
CA ARG A 45 0.82 34.64 -12.07
C ARG A 45 -0.62 34.52 -12.55
N LEU A 46 -1.44 33.69 -11.91
CA LEU A 46 -2.86 33.50 -12.25
C LEU A 46 -3.72 34.74 -11.92
N SER A 47 -3.34 35.51 -10.89
CA SER A 47 -4.00 36.77 -10.52
C SER A 47 -3.91 37.89 -11.58
N ARG A 48 -3.14 37.70 -12.67
CA ARG A 48 -2.98 38.69 -13.75
C ARG A 48 -3.86 38.32 -14.96
N PRO A 49 -4.62 39.26 -15.54
CA PRO A 49 -5.40 38.99 -16.75
C PRO A 49 -4.49 38.81 -17.98
N GLY A 50 -4.97 38.05 -18.97
CA GLY A 50 -4.32 37.93 -20.29
C GLY A 50 -3.42 36.70 -20.50
N PHE A 51 -3.49 35.69 -19.63
CA PHE A 51 -2.84 34.39 -19.86
C PHE A 51 -3.47 33.61 -21.03
N SER A 52 -2.67 32.81 -21.73
CA SER A 52 -3.17 31.82 -22.70
C SER A 52 -3.69 30.56 -22.00
N SER A 53 -4.50 29.76 -22.72
CA SER A 53 -4.98 28.46 -22.22
C SER A 53 -3.82 27.49 -21.90
N ALA A 54 -2.73 27.52 -22.69
CA ALA A 54 -1.53 26.75 -22.43
C ALA A 54 -0.76 27.22 -21.17
N GLN A 55 -0.69 28.53 -20.93
CA GLN A 55 -0.11 29.09 -19.69
C GLN A 55 -0.97 28.78 -18.46
N CYS A 56 -2.29 28.74 -18.62
CA CYS A 56 -3.22 28.27 -17.58
C CYS A 56 -3.01 26.78 -17.29
N ARG A 57 -2.91 25.92 -18.32
CA ARG A 57 -2.58 24.49 -18.20
C ARG A 57 -1.29 24.28 -17.41
N GLU A 58 -0.21 25.02 -17.74
CA GLU A 58 1.06 24.95 -17.01
C GLU A 58 0.89 25.31 -15.52
N CYS A 59 0.19 26.42 -15.21
CA CYS A 59 -0.08 26.80 -13.81
C CYS A 59 -0.78 25.69 -13.03
N LEU A 60 -1.86 25.12 -13.58
CA LEU A 60 -2.66 24.12 -12.88
C LEU A 60 -1.87 22.82 -12.64
N ILE A 61 -0.98 22.43 -13.55
CA ILE A 61 -0.09 21.27 -13.36
C ILE A 61 0.97 21.55 -12.28
N LEU A 62 1.56 22.76 -12.24
CA LEU A 62 2.49 23.17 -11.18
C LEU A 62 1.81 23.16 -9.80
N LEU A 63 0.58 23.66 -9.70
CA LEU A 63 -0.20 23.65 -8.47
C LEU A 63 -0.54 22.22 -8.01
N LEU A 64 -0.92 21.33 -8.94
CA LEU A 64 -1.15 19.91 -8.63
C LEU A 64 0.12 19.22 -8.14
N TYR A 65 1.27 19.50 -8.78
CA TYR A 65 2.57 19.01 -8.32
C TYR A 65 2.88 19.50 -6.89
N CYS A 66 2.60 20.78 -6.57
CA CYS A 66 2.75 21.30 -5.22
C CYS A 66 1.86 20.57 -4.21
N SER A 67 0.56 20.38 -4.50
CA SER A 67 -0.34 19.67 -3.58
C SER A 67 0.02 18.20 -3.35
N MET A 68 0.61 17.52 -4.35
CA MET A 68 0.96 16.10 -4.24
C MET A 68 2.31 15.85 -3.55
N ASN A 69 3.22 16.84 -3.51
CA ASN A 69 4.58 16.65 -3.00
C ASN A 69 4.85 17.38 -1.66
N THR A 70 3.93 18.23 -1.18
CA THR A 70 4.09 18.93 0.11
C THR A 70 3.84 17.95 1.27
N VAL A 71 4.87 17.64 2.07
CA VAL A 71 4.82 16.60 3.12
C VAL A 71 3.94 17.02 4.30
N ALA A 72 3.94 18.30 4.66
CA ALA A 72 3.01 18.86 5.64
C ALA A 72 1.54 18.94 5.16
N GLY A 73 1.30 18.75 3.85
CA GLY A 73 0.04 19.08 3.18
C GLY A 73 -0.17 20.59 3.01
N LEU A 74 -0.99 20.97 2.03
CA LEU A 74 -1.45 22.36 1.89
C LEU A 74 -2.66 22.62 2.81
N PRO A 75 -2.81 23.84 3.37
CA PRO A 75 -3.98 24.17 4.18
C PRO A 75 -5.28 24.13 3.34
N PRO A 76 -6.43 23.82 3.95
CA PRO A 76 -7.70 23.73 3.23
C PRO A 76 -8.04 25.07 2.57
N GLY A 77 -8.43 25.04 1.29
CA GLY A 77 -8.70 26.22 0.48
C GLY A 77 -7.47 26.86 -0.19
N ALA A 78 -6.24 26.40 0.08
CA ALA A 78 -5.01 27.00 -0.48
C ALA A 78 -4.98 27.13 -2.01
N LEU A 79 -5.69 26.26 -2.73
CA LEU A 79 -5.77 26.21 -4.18
C LEU A 79 -7.14 26.63 -4.75
N GLU A 80 -8.06 27.09 -3.90
CA GLU A 80 -9.43 27.47 -4.27
C GLU A 80 -9.46 28.61 -5.30
N PHE A 81 -8.50 29.55 -5.19
CA PHE A 81 -8.30 30.65 -6.14
C PHE A 81 -8.08 30.19 -7.59
N ALA A 82 -7.60 28.96 -7.81
CA ALA A 82 -7.33 28.39 -9.12
C ALA A 82 -8.54 27.67 -9.74
N LEU A 83 -9.58 27.37 -8.96
CA LEU A 83 -10.78 26.67 -9.45
C LEU A 83 -11.52 27.42 -10.58
N PRO A 84 -11.69 28.76 -10.56
CA PRO A 84 -12.26 29.49 -11.71
C PRO A 84 -11.44 29.30 -12.99
N HIS A 85 -10.11 29.26 -12.88
CA HIS A 85 -9.22 29.04 -14.02
C HIS A 85 -9.33 27.60 -14.55
N ALA A 86 -9.44 26.61 -13.66
CA ALA A 86 -9.63 25.21 -14.02
C ALA A 86 -10.98 24.93 -14.71
N VAL A 87 -12.08 25.51 -14.20
CA VAL A 87 -13.41 25.38 -14.80
C VAL A 87 -13.45 26.04 -16.18
N ASN A 88 -12.88 27.23 -16.32
CA ASN A 88 -12.74 27.90 -17.62
C ASN A 88 -11.86 27.08 -18.60
N LEU A 89 -10.81 26.42 -18.13
CA LEU A 89 -9.97 25.56 -18.97
C LEU A 89 -10.69 24.26 -19.40
N ALA A 90 -11.54 23.70 -18.52
CA ALA A 90 -12.40 22.57 -18.86
C ALA A 90 -13.46 22.95 -19.92
N GLU A 91 -14.07 24.13 -19.81
CA GLU A 91 -15.10 24.58 -20.76
C GLU A 91 -14.54 25.12 -22.09
N ALA A 92 -13.51 25.96 -22.03
CA ALA A 92 -13.00 26.73 -23.18
C ALA A 92 -11.64 26.25 -23.71
N GLY A 93 -11.03 25.20 -23.13
CA GLY A 93 -9.78 24.61 -23.62
C GLY A 93 -9.86 24.24 -25.11
N SER A 94 -8.85 24.65 -25.89
CA SER A 94 -8.82 24.46 -27.35
C SER A 94 -8.36 23.05 -27.72
N SER A 95 -7.47 22.48 -26.92
CA SER A 95 -7.02 21.09 -27.00
C SER A 95 -7.74 20.19 -25.99
N ILE A 96 -7.74 18.87 -26.25
CA ILE A 96 -8.25 17.87 -25.31
C ILE A 96 -7.43 17.85 -24.00
N ASP A 97 -6.13 18.10 -24.06
CA ASP A 97 -5.25 18.05 -22.88
C ASP A 97 -5.43 19.23 -21.94
N GLU A 98 -5.73 20.42 -22.47
CA GLU A 98 -6.15 21.57 -21.66
C GLU A 98 -7.44 21.25 -20.91
N ARG A 99 -8.46 20.73 -21.61
CA ARG A 99 -9.71 20.29 -20.97
C ARG A 99 -9.47 19.22 -19.92
N LYS A 100 -8.62 18.22 -20.24
CA LYS A 100 -8.21 17.15 -19.31
C LYS A 100 -7.57 17.72 -18.05
N THR A 101 -6.70 18.73 -18.21
CA THR A 101 -6.06 19.41 -17.06
C THR A 101 -7.08 20.20 -16.25
N GLY A 102 -8.04 20.89 -16.88
CA GLY A 102 -9.13 21.59 -16.19
C GLY A 102 -10.01 20.64 -15.38
N TYR A 103 -10.47 19.54 -15.98
CA TYR A 103 -11.26 18.51 -15.29
C TYR A 103 -10.47 17.83 -14.17
N LEU A 104 -9.19 17.47 -14.39
CA LEU A 104 -8.33 16.86 -13.37
C LEU A 104 -8.10 17.81 -12.17
N PHE A 105 -7.83 19.08 -12.44
CA PHE A 105 -7.70 20.05 -11.35
C PHE A 105 -9.01 20.19 -10.56
N CYS A 106 -10.16 20.14 -11.24
CA CYS A 106 -11.46 20.12 -10.58
C CYS A 106 -11.74 18.82 -9.81
N SER A 107 -11.21 17.66 -10.21
CA SER A 107 -11.43 16.39 -9.49
C SER A 107 -10.58 16.26 -8.24
N GLU A 108 -9.33 16.74 -8.26
CA GLU A 108 -8.45 16.66 -7.09
C GLU A 108 -8.69 17.79 -6.07
N ILE A 109 -9.06 19.00 -6.53
CA ILE A 109 -9.04 20.21 -5.68
C ILE A 109 -10.43 20.72 -5.28
N MET A 110 -11.50 20.46 -6.06
CA MET A 110 -12.80 21.09 -5.80
C MET A 110 -13.57 20.42 -4.65
N PRO A 111 -13.97 21.16 -3.59
CA PRO A 111 -14.79 20.60 -2.51
C PRO A 111 -16.16 20.10 -3.03
N PRO A 112 -16.74 19.01 -2.46
CA PRO A 112 -17.97 18.40 -2.99
C PRO A 112 -19.20 19.31 -3.08
N ARG A 113 -19.23 20.43 -2.35
CA ARG A 113 -20.31 21.43 -2.28
C ARG A 113 -19.91 22.83 -2.79
N HIS A 114 -18.90 22.91 -3.66
CA HIS A 114 -18.40 24.19 -4.18
C HIS A 114 -19.28 24.73 -5.33
N ASP A 115 -19.66 26.02 -5.28
CA ASP A 115 -20.66 26.61 -6.19
C ASP A 115 -20.35 26.43 -7.69
N LEU A 116 -19.07 26.50 -8.08
CA LEU A 116 -18.63 26.30 -9.47
C LEU A 116 -18.97 24.90 -10.05
N LYS A 117 -19.35 23.92 -9.22
CA LYS A 117 -19.80 22.60 -9.67
C LYS A 117 -21.00 22.71 -10.64
N LEU A 118 -21.86 23.71 -10.46
CA LEU A 118 -22.99 24.00 -11.37
C LEU A 118 -22.55 24.50 -12.77
N MET A 119 -21.36 25.11 -12.88
CA MET A 119 -20.78 25.40 -14.19
C MET A 119 -20.31 24.11 -14.87
N LEU A 120 -19.65 23.22 -14.11
CA LEU A 120 -19.21 21.92 -14.62
C LEU A 120 -20.38 21.03 -15.08
N VAL A 121 -21.56 21.08 -14.44
CA VAL A 121 -22.80 20.42 -14.93
C VAL A 121 -23.08 20.79 -16.40
N ASN A 122 -22.99 22.07 -16.74
CA ASN A 122 -23.24 22.55 -18.10
C ASN A 122 -22.12 22.17 -19.08
N THR A 123 -20.86 22.19 -18.63
CA THR A 123 -19.71 21.75 -19.44
C THR A 123 -19.77 20.27 -19.75
N LEU A 124 -20.10 19.43 -18.75
CA LEU A 124 -20.29 17.99 -18.90
C LEU A 124 -21.40 17.68 -19.89
N ARG A 125 -22.54 18.38 -19.83
CA ARG A 125 -23.62 18.22 -20.83
C ARG A 125 -23.10 18.51 -22.26
N LYS A 126 -22.44 19.65 -22.45
CA LYS A 126 -21.84 20.06 -23.76
C LYS A 126 -20.80 19.06 -24.27
N ASP A 127 -19.96 18.48 -23.40
CA ASP A 127 -18.92 17.52 -23.78
C ASP A 127 -19.48 16.11 -24.06
N LEU A 128 -20.55 15.70 -23.39
CA LEU A 128 -21.27 14.46 -23.70
C LEU A 128 -22.12 14.57 -24.98
N GLU A 129 -22.67 15.74 -25.27
CA GLU A 129 -23.46 16.03 -26.49
C GLU A 129 -22.58 16.09 -27.76
N ALA A 130 -21.31 16.50 -27.65
CA ALA A 130 -20.38 16.63 -28.78
C ALA A 130 -20.06 15.30 -29.48
N ASP A 131 -19.84 15.33 -30.80
CA ASP A 131 -19.47 14.15 -31.61
C ASP A 131 -18.05 13.61 -31.34
N SER A 132 -17.21 14.38 -30.65
CA SER A 132 -15.82 14.00 -30.38
C SER A 132 -15.76 12.91 -29.31
N ILE A 133 -15.35 11.71 -29.72
CA ILE A 133 -15.12 10.56 -28.82
C ILE A 133 -14.24 10.94 -27.63
N ALA A 134 -13.25 11.82 -27.83
CA ALA A 134 -12.36 12.29 -26.77
C ALA A 134 -13.09 13.16 -25.73
N ARG A 135 -13.97 14.07 -26.15
CA ARG A 135 -14.77 14.92 -25.25
C ARG A 135 -15.79 14.10 -24.46
N ILE A 136 -16.52 13.21 -25.12
CA ILE A 136 -17.46 12.27 -24.46
C ILE A 136 -16.69 11.43 -23.43
N THR A 137 -15.55 10.86 -23.82
CA THR A 137 -14.72 10.01 -22.94
C THR A 137 -14.21 10.77 -21.72
N LEU A 138 -13.81 12.03 -21.89
CA LEU A 138 -13.32 12.88 -20.81
C LEU A 138 -14.43 13.23 -19.81
N ALA A 139 -15.59 13.66 -20.28
CA ALA A 139 -16.75 13.94 -19.43
C ALA A 139 -17.24 12.68 -18.69
N LEU A 140 -17.27 11.51 -19.37
CA LEU A 140 -17.60 10.25 -18.72
C LEU A 140 -16.58 9.84 -17.64
N ASN A 141 -15.27 10.07 -17.86
CA ASN A 141 -14.26 9.81 -16.82
C ASN A 141 -14.50 10.71 -15.58
N TYR A 142 -14.79 12.00 -15.78
CA TYR A 142 -15.07 12.92 -14.68
C TYR A 142 -16.33 12.52 -13.91
N LEU A 143 -17.40 12.08 -14.58
CA LEU A 143 -18.60 11.54 -13.91
C LEU A 143 -18.33 10.28 -13.08
N ILE A 144 -17.35 9.45 -13.45
CA ILE A 144 -16.96 8.26 -12.69
C ILE A 144 -16.18 8.64 -11.42
N GLN A 145 -15.33 9.67 -11.50
CA GLN A 145 -14.49 10.12 -10.38
C GLN A 145 -15.23 11.06 -9.42
N CYS A 146 -16.11 11.92 -9.94
CA CYS A 146 -16.80 12.98 -9.21
C CYS A 146 -18.32 12.96 -9.45
N PRO A 147 -19.05 11.90 -9.05
CA PRO A 147 -20.50 11.86 -9.16
C PRO A 147 -21.16 12.96 -8.31
N SER A 148 -22.33 13.43 -8.76
CA SER A 148 -23.18 14.38 -8.02
C SER A 148 -24.63 14.28 -8.45
N GLU A 149 -25.54 14.43 -7.49
CA GLU A 149 -26.99 14.45 -7.71
C GLU A 149 -27.39 15.57 -8.70
N ASP A 150 -26.82 16.77 -8.55
CA ASP A 150 -27.09 17.96 -9.39
C ASP A 150 -26.82 17.74 -10.88
N VAL A 151 -25.93 16.78 -11.21
CA VAL A 151 -25.54 16.49 -12.59
C VAL A 151 -26.54 15.54 -13.26
N ILE A 152 -27.23 14.69 -12.48
CA ILE A 152 -28.08 13.61 -13.00
C ILE A 152 -29.15 14.13 -14.00
N PRO A 153 -29.95 15.16 -13.68
CA PRO A 153 -30.99 15.65 -14.61
C PRO A 153 -30.43 16.18 -15.93
N ALA A 154 -29.17 16.66 -15.94
CA ALA A 154 -28.53 17.20 -17.13
C ALA A 154 -27.89 16.13 -18.03
N VAL A 155 -27.63 14.92 -17.52
CA VAL A 155 -26.88 13.87 -18.27
C VAL A 155 -27.62 12.55 -18.47
N GLN A 156 -28.63 12.22 -17.66
CA GLN A 156 -29.28 10.90 -17.64
C GLN A 156 -29.76 10.42 -19.02
N ALA A 157 -30.53 11.24 -19.75
CA ALA A 157 -31.04 10.90 -21.08
C ALA A 157 -29.90 10.74 -22.12
N ARG A 158 -28.79 11.50 -21.97
CA ARG A 158 -27.62 11.36 -22.83
C ARG A 158 -26.87 10.06 -22.50
N LEU A 159 -26.66 9.73 -21.22
CA LEU A 159 -26.04 8.48 -20.79
C LEU A 159 -26.78 7.24 -21.34
N GLN A 160 -28.12 7.25 -21.31
CA GLN A 160 -28.95 6.21 -21.94
C GLN A 160 -28.60 6.00 -23.42
N SER A 161 -28.52 7.09 -24.21
CA SER A 161 -28.12 6.99 -25.62
C SER A 161 -26.67 6.50 -25.82
N LEU A 162 -25.75 6.85 -24.90
CA LEU A 162 -24.34 6.47 -24.98
C LEU A 162 -24.11 4.97 -24.69
N LEU A 163 -25.00 4.28 -23.98
CA LEU A 163 -24.98 2.81 -23.85
C LEU A 163 -25.19 2.06 -25.17
N SER A 164 -25.63 2.74 -26.23
CA SER A 164 -25.78 2.21 -27.59
C SER A 164 -24.83 2.88 -28.61
N HIS A 165 -23.85 3.66 -28.14
CA HIS A 165 -22.90 4.35 -29.01
C HIS A 165 -21.97 3.38 -29.77
N LYS A 166 -21.52 3.76 -30.97
CA LYS A 166 -20.68 2.92 -31.85
C LYS A 166 -19.37 2.49 -31.19
N SER A 167 -18.69 3.38 -30.48
CA SER A 167 -17.41 3.08 -29.80
C SER A 167 -17.62 2.32 -28.48
N PRO A 168 -16.98 1.15 -28.28
CA PRO A 168 -17.09 0.38 -27.04
C PRO A 168 -16.52 1.13 -25.84
N HIS A 169 -15.45 1.92 -26.04
CA HIS A 169 -14.83 2.75 -25.00
C HIS A 169 -15.78 3.77 -24.37
N ILE A 170 -16.85 4.15 -25.08
CA ILE A 170 -17.93 5.01 -24.59
C ILE A 170 -19.01 4.16 -23.91
N ARG A 171 -19.47 3.04 -24.51
CA ARG A 171 -20.48 2.15 -23.89
C ARG A 171 -20.03 1.66 -22.50
N ARG A 172 -18.79 1.19 -22.38
CA ARG A 172 -18.16 0.77 -21.11
C ARG A 172 -18.10 1.90 -20.08
N ARG A 173 -17.79 3.12 -20.49
CA ARG A 173 -17.71 4.27 -19.58
C ARG A 173 -19.07 4.82 -19.19
N ALA A 174 -20.07 4.77 -20.06
CA ALA A 174 -21.44 5.08 -19.72
C ALA A 174 -21.96 4.12 -18.63
N LEU A 175 -21.68 2.81 -18.73
CA LEU A 175 -21.98 1.83 -17.68
C LEU A 175 -21.37 2.22 -16.32
N TYR A 176 -20.07 2.55 -16.28
CA TYR A 176 -19.42 3.00 -15.04
C TYR A 176 -19.95 4.34 -14.52
N ALA A 177 -20.21 5.32 -15.40
CA ALA A 177 -20.73 6.62 -14.99
C ALA A 177 -22.15 6.52 -14.38
N VAL A 178 -23.01 5.66 -14.94
CA VAL A 178 -24.34 5.42 -14.35
C VAL A 178 -24.20 4.69 -13.00
N ARG A 179 -23.26 3.74 -12.86
CA ARG A 179 -22.97 3.13 -11.55
C ARG A 179 -22.46 4.15 -10.52
N ALA A 180 -21.56 5.06 -10.89
CA ALA A 180 -21.06 6.08 -9.97
C ALA A 180 -22.17 7.04 -9.54
N LEU A 181 -23.02 7.49 -10.47
CA LEU A 181 -24.18 8.33 -10.15
C LEU A 181 -25.26 7.57 -9.35
N ALA A 182 -25.33 6.24 -9.47
CA ALA A 182 -26.18 5.39 -8.64
C ALA A 182 -25.75 5.28 -7.17
N GLU A 183 -24.53 5.71 -6.84
CA GLU A 183 -24.08 5.86 -5.45
C GLU A 183 -24.56 7.21 -4.85
N CYS A 184 -25.09 8.13 -5.68
CA CYS A 184 -25.82 9.33 -5.25
C CYS A 184 -27.35 9.11 -5.26
N ASP A 185 -27.91 8.57 -6.35
CA ASP A 185 -29.35 8.27 -6.48
C ASP A 185 -29.57 6.87 -7.07
N SER A 186 -30.13 5.96 -6.26
CA SER A 186 -30.40 4.58 -6.67
C SER A 186 -31.47 4.45 -7.76
N SER A 187 -32.26 5.50 -8.05
CA SER A 187 -33.17 5.53 -9.20
C SER A 187 -32.44 5.24 -10.52
N MET A 188 -31.16 5.59 -10.60
CA MET A 188 -30.29 5.34 -11.74
C MET A 188 -30.13 3.85 -12.08
N LEU A 189 -30.30 2.96 -11.10
CA LEU A 189 -30.24 1.52 -11.31
C LEU A 189 -31.51 0.92 -11.92
N HIS A 190 -32.68 1.52 -11.66
CA HIS A 190 -33.97 1.00 -12.13
C HIS A 190 -34.06 1.03 -13.67
N TRP A 191 -33.64 2.13 -14.30
CA TRP A 191 -33.61 2.22 -15.76
C TRP A 191 -32.41 1.49 -16.39
N LEU A 192 -31.33 1.29 -15.63
CA LEU A 192 -30.13 0.59 -16.09
C LEU A 192 -30.30 -0.93 -16.14
N SER A 193 -31.10 -1.52 -15.22
CA SER A 193 -31.35 -2.96 -15.15
C SER A 193 -31.76 -3.63 -16.48
N PRO A 194 -32.76 -3.12 -17.24
CA PRO A 194 -33.09 -3.71 -18.56
C PRO A 194 -31.96 -3.57 -19.60
N GLU A 195 -31.25 -2.44 -19.60
CA GLU A 195 -30.15 -2.19 -20.55
C GLU A 195 -28.91 -3.06 -20.29
N VAL A 196 -28.63 -3.39 -19.04
CA VAL A 196 -27.49 -4.25 -18.68
C VAL A 196 -27.60 -5.64 -19.31
N SER A 197 -28.82 -6.19 -19.46
CA SER A 197 -29.04 -7.46 -20.19
C SER A 197 -28.64 -7.37 -21.67
N ARG A 198 -28.70 -6.19 -22.29
CA ARG A 198 -28.18 -5.95 -23.64
C ARG A 198 -26.66 -5.81 -23.63
N CYS A 199 -26.08 -5.09 -22.66
CA CYS A 199 -24.63 -4.90 -22.54
C CYS A 199 -23.85 -6.18 -22.17
N LEU A 200 -24.49 -7.16 -21.50
CA LEU A 200 -23.94 -8.50 -21.29
C LEU A 200 -23.86 -9.34 -22.59
N ARG A 201 -24.50 -8.88 -23.67
CA ARG A 201 -24.48 -9.47 -25.03
C ARG A 201 -23.83 -8.54 -26.05
N ASP A 202 -22.93 -7.66 -25.61
CA ASP A 202 -22.15 -6.81 -26.51
C ASP A 202 -21.19 -7.64 -27.38
N ARG A 203 -20.56 -7.01 -28.38
CA ARG A 203 -19.52 -7.64 -29.20
C ARG A 203 -18.11 -7.44 -28.62
N ASP A 204 -17.95 -6.53 -27.66
CA ASP A 204 -16.67 -6.11 -27.07
C ASP A 204 -16.53 -6.61 -25.62
N ASP A 205 -15.51 -7.45 -25.38
CA ASP A 205 -15.12 -7.98 -24.06
C ASP A 205 -15.09 -6.92 -22.95
N THR A 206 -14.65 -5.70 -23.26
CA THR A 206 -14.49 -4.65 -22.24
C THR A 206 -15.83 -4.01 -21.85
N VAL A 207 -16.81 -3.99 -22.75
CA VAL A 207 -18.19 -3.59 -22.43
C VAL A 207 -18.86 -4.67 -21.59
N ILE A 208 -18.67 -5.95 -21.92
CA ILE A 208 -19.17 -7.09 -21.14
C ILE A 208 -18.56 -7.09 -19.73
N GLY A 209 -17.24 -6.90 -19.62
CA GLY A 209 -16.53 -6.75 -18.34
C GLY A 209 -17.08 -5.63 -17.47
N SER A 210 -17.43 -4.50 -18.09
CA SER A 210 -18.04 -3.37 -17.41
C SER A 210 -19.49 -3.68 -17.00
N ALA A 211 -20.27 -4.36 -17.85
CA ALA A 211 -21.64 -4.76 -17.55
C ALA A 211 -21.71 -5.70 -16.34
N ILE A 212 -20.87 -6.74 -16.26
CA ILE A 212 -20.80 -7.61 -15.07
C ILE A 212 -20.39 -6.83 -13.82
N THR A 213 -19.44 -5.89 -13.95
CA THR A 213 -19.02 -5.02 -12.82
C THR A 213 -20.14 -4.08 -12.34
N VAL A 214 -21.10 -3.74 -13.21
CA VAL A 214 -22.33 -3.01 -12.87
C VAL A 214 -23.40 -3.92 -12.26
N CYS A 215 -23.55 -5.16 -12.75
CA CYS A 215 -24.50 -6.14 -12.23
C CYS A 215 -24.36 -6.34 -10.71
N GLY A 216 -23.15 -6.25 -10.15
CA GLY A 216 -22.92 -6.36 -8.70
C GLY A 216 -23.55 -5.23 -7.88
N SER A 217 -23.81 -4.07 -8.50
CA SER A 217 -24.53 -2.94 -7.88
C SER A 217 -26.05 -3.10 -8.03
N LEU A 218 -26.51 -3.63 -9.16
CA LEU A 218 -27.92 -4.06 -9.33
C LEU A 218 -28.31 -5.12 -8.29
N TYR A 219 -27.44 -6.11 -8.08
CA TYR A 219 -27.68 -7.18 -7.10
C TYR A 219 -27.86 -6.62 -5.68
N LYS A 220 -26.93 -5.77 -5.21
CA LYS A 220 -26.98 -5.16 -3.87
C LYS A 220 -28.25 -4.35 -3.61
N ASN A 221 -28.93 -3.87 -4.66
CA ASN A 221 -30.16 -3.10 -4.57
C ASN A 221 -31.43 -3.94 -4.88
N GLY A 222 -31.30 -5.26 -5.07
CA GLY A 222 -32.43 -6.14 -5.41
C GLY A 222 -32.97 -5.99 -6.84
N LEU A 223 -32.30 -5.24 -7.70
CA LEU A 223 -32.75 -4.89 -9.06
C LEU A 223 -32.21 -5.85 -10.14
N PHE A 224 -31.93 -7.09 -9.76
CA PHE A 224 -31.21 -8.07 -10.59
C PHE A 224 -32.11 -9.27 -10.91
N GLY A 225 -32.60 -9.33 -12.16
CA GLY A 225 -33.53 -10.38 -12.61
C GLY A 225 -32.84 -11.70 -13.00
N PRO A 226 -33.59 -12.82 -13.01
CA PRO A 226 -33.06 -14.15 -13.33
C PRO A 226 -32.47 -14.26 -14.74
N ASP A 227 -33.03 -13.54 -15.72
CA ASP A 227 -32.46 -13.47 -17.06
C ASP A 227 -31.04 -12.87 -17.05
N ALA A 228 -30.76 -11.90 -16.18
CA ALA A 228 -29.44 -11.27 -16.11
C ALA A 228 -28.38 -12.24 -15.57
N LEU A 229 -28.73 -13.09 -14.59
CA LEU A 229 -27.86 -14.19 -14.11
C LEU A 229 -27.46 -15.12 -15.25
N ALA A 230 -28.42 -15.58 -16.07
CA ALA A 230 -28.15 -16.45 -17.21
C ALA A 230 -27.25 -15.79 -18.27
N HIS A 231 -27.27 -14.46 -18.40
CA HIS A 231 -26.38 -13.72 -19.30
C HIS A 231 -24.99 -13.50 -18.70
N VAL A 232 -24.86 -13.19 -17.40
CA VAL A 232 -23.57 -13.16 -16.70
C VAL A 232 -22.89 -14.54 -16.81
N TYR A 233 -23.60 -15.63 -16.51
CA TYR A 233 -23.11 -17.00 -16.65
C TYR A 233 -22.51 -17.30 -18.04
N ARG A 234 -23.25 -16.99 -19.11
CA ARG A 234 -22.78 -17.18 -20.51
C ARG A 234 -21.55 -16.31 -20.81
N ALA A 235 -21.55 -15.06 -20.36
CA ALA A 235 -20.43 -14.15 -20.55
C ALA A 235 -19.15 -14.64 -19.85
N LEU A 236 -19.24 -15.19 -18.64
CA LEU A 236 -18.09 -15.75 -17.93
C LEU A 236 -17.56 -17.02 -18.58
N LEU A 237 -18.44 -17.89 -19.07
CA LEU A 237 -18.02 -19.08 -19.82
C LEU A 237 -17.24 -18.72 -21.10
N HIS A 238 -17.70 -17.71 -21.84
CA HIS A 238 -17.12 -17.33 -23.13
C HIS A 238 -15.87 -16.45 -22.99
N TYR A 239 -15.94 -15.39 -22.17
CA TYR A 239 -14.92 -14.33 -22.09
C TYR A 239 -13.99 -14.43 -20.87
N GLY A 240 -14.10 -15.51 -20.06
CA GLY A 240 -13.37 -15.72 -18.79
C GLY A 240 -11.83 -15.64 -18.83
N LYS A 241 -11.22 -15.40 -19.99
CA LYS A 241 -9.79 -15.14 -20.17
C LYS A 241 -9.41 -13.65 -20.03
N SER A 242 -10.38 -12.74 -20.16
CA SER A 242 -10.17 -11.30 -20.37
C SER A 242 -10.47 -10.44 -19.12
N PHE A 243 -10.96 -11.03 -18.03
CA PHE A 243 -11.43 -10.29 -16.84
C PHE A 243 -10.31 -10.04 -15.82
N THR A 244 -10.23 -8.80 -15.32
CA THR A 244 -9.30 -8.39 -14.23
C THR A 244 -9.99 -7.97 -12.93
N GLY A 245 -11.31 -7.71 -12.95
CA GLY A 245 -12.12 -7.46 -11.75
C GLY A 245 -13.00 -8.66 -11.43
N SER A 246 -13.25 -8.94 -10.14
CA SER A 246 -13.96 -10.14 -9.67
C SER A 246 -15.37 -10.26 -10.28
N PRO A 247 -15.61 -11.24 -11.18
CA PRO A 247 -16.93 -11.48 -11.75
C PRO A 247 -17.72 -12.54 -10.95
N VAL A 248 -17.06 -13.20 -10.00
CA VAL A 248 -17.54 -14.42 -9.35
C VAL A 248 -17.91 -14.15 -7.88
N ALA A 249 -17.44 -13.05 -7.28
CA ALA A 249 -18.09 -12.42 -6.13
C ALA A 249 -19.58 -12.06 -6.37
N MET A 250 -20.01 -12.06 -7.64
CA MET A 250 -21.41 -11.98 -8.05
C MET A 250 -22.15 -13.32 -8.14
N LEU A 251 -21.46 -14.41 -8.45
CA LEU A 251 -22.07 -15.75 -8.43
C LEU A 251 -22.20 -16.26 -7.00
N SER A 252 -21.23 -15.97 -6.13
CA SER A 252 -21.37 -16.21 -4.69
C SER A 252 -22.41 -15.30 -4.01
N ALA A 253 -22.89 -14.26 -4.71
CA ALA A 253 -23.96 -13.39 -4.24
C ALA A 253 -25.37 -13.97 -4.42
N GLU A 254 -25.60 -15.04 -5.19
CA GLU A 254 -26.93 -15.68 -5.40
C GLU A 254 -27.67 -16.13 -4.11
N ARG A 255 -27.10 -15.94 -2.92
CA ARG A 255 -27.51 -16.64 -1.69
C ARG A 255 -28.40 -15.87 -0.73
N HIS A 256 -28.62 -14.57 -0.91
CA HIS A 256 -29.63 -13.84 -0.12
C HIS A 256 -31.06 -14.01 -0.68
N SER A 257 -31.24 -14.65 -1.84
CA SER A 257 -32.55 -15.12 -2.33
C SER A 257 -32.89 -16.56 -1.90
N GLY A 258 -31.97 -17.26 -1.21
CA GLY A 258 -32.18 -18.60 -0.66
C GLY A 258 -32.19 -19.75 -1.68
N ASP A 259 -31.91 -19.50 -2.96
CA ASP A 259 -31.97 -20.51 -4.01
C ASP A 259 -30.71 -21.40 -4.06
N ARG A 260 -30.82 -22.56 -4.72
CA ARG A 260 -29.76 -23.55 -4.85
C ARG A 260 -28.99 -23.33 -6.16
N PRO A 261 -27.63 -23.24 -6.14
CA PRO A 261 -26.86 -23.06 -7.35
C PRO A 261 -27.07 -24.26 -8.27
N SER A 262 -27.54 -23.98 -9.49
CA SER A 262 -27.82 -25.03 -10.49
C SER A 262 -26.55 -25.85 -10.78
N ALA A 263 -26.72 -27.14 -11.05
CA ALA A 263 -25.62 -28.01 -11.49
C ALA A 263 -24.90 -27.48 -12.75
N GLU A 264 -25.57 -26.67 -13.58
CA GLU A 264 -24.94 -25.97 -14.70
C GLU A 264 -23.93 -24.91 -14.25
N VAL A 265 -24.27 -24.13 -13.21
CA VAL A 265 -23.38 -23.13 -12.59
C VAL A 265 -22.13 -23.82 -12.03
N LEU A 266 -22.30 -24.94 -11.31
CA LEU A 266 -21.17 -25.71 -10.79
C LEU A 266 -20.28 -26.29 -11.91
N LYS A 267 -20.87 -26.83 -13.00
CA LYS A 267 -20.11 -27.27 -14.20
C LYS A 267 -19.32 -26.13 -14.84
N ALA A 268 -19.90 -24.94 -14.93
CA ALA A 268 -19.20 -23.77 -15.47
C ALA A 268 -18.07 -23.26 -14.58
N VAL A 269 -18.25 -23.27 -13.26
CA VAL A 269 -17.22 -22.89 -12.28
C VAL A 269 -16.04 -23.87 -12.35
N VAL A 270 -16.27 -25.19 -12.40
CA VAL A 270 -15.19 -26.17 -12.64
C VAL A 270 -14.53 -25.96 -14.01
N GLY A 271 -15.32 -25.66 -15.04
CA GLY A 271 -14.83 -25.31 -16.37
C GLY A 271 -13.96 -24.04 -16.40
N LEU A 272 -14.21 -23.07 -15.51
CA LEU A 272 -13.39 -21.88 -15.32
C LEU A 272 -12.11 -22.20 -14.55
N ILE A 273 -12.21 -22.93 -13.43
CA ILE A 273 -11.06 -23.42 -12.63
C ILE A 273 -10.05 -24.14 -13.53
N LYS A 274 -10.50 -25.06 -14.40
CA LYS A 274 -9.65 -25.78 -15.35
C LYS A 274 -8.93 -24.87 -16.36
N ARG A 275 -9.44 -23.65 -16.61
CA ARG A 275 -8.85 -22.64 -17.51
C ARG A 275 -7.99 -21.59 -16.81
N SER A 276 -8.23 -21.32 -15.52
CA SER A 276 -7.51 -20.30 -14.74
C SER A 276 -6.32 -20.86 -13.94
N ALA A 277 -6.39 -22.12 -13.49
CA ALA A 277 -5.37 -22.70 -12.61
C ALA A 277 -4.00 -22.87 -13.29
N THR A 278 -3.94 -22.94 -14.62
CA THR A 278 -2.69 -23.06 -15.41
C THR A 278 -2.07 -21.70 -15.78
N LYS A 279 -2.57 -20.58 -15.24
CA LYS A 279 -2.12 -19.22 -15.61
C LYS A 279 -1.94 -18.31 -14.39
N PRO A 280 -0.73 -17.75 -14.15
CA PRO A 280 -0.46 -16.92 -12.97
C PRO A 280 -1.30 -15.65 -12.92
N LYS A 281 -1.63 -15.06 -14.08
CA LYS A 281 -2.45 -13.84 -14.19
C LYS A 281 -3.93 -14.03 -13.83
N THR A 282 -4.39 -15.25 -13.53
CA THR A 282 -5.79 -15.56 -13.18
C THR A 282 -5.97 -16.19 -11.79
N HIS A 283 -4.98 -16.03 -10.90
CA HIS A 283 -5.03 -16.53 -9.53
C HIS A 283 -6.19 -15.94 -8.69
N THR A 284 -6.56 -14.67 -8.90
CA THR A 284 -7.73 -14.05 -8.26
C THR A 284 -9.03 -14.70 -8.70
N LEU A 285 -9.25 -14.85 -10.01
CA LEU A 285 -10.40 -15.54 -10.59
C LEU A 285 -10.48 -17.01 -10.13
N LEU A 286 -9.35 -17.68 -9.93
CA LEU A 286 -9.31 -19.04 -9.37
C LEU A 286 -9.86 -19.06 -7.94
N TYR A 287 -9.36 -18.19 -7.05
CA TYR A 287 -9.86 -18.09 -5.68
C TYR A 287 -11.37 -17.76 -5.64
N ASP A 288 -11.81 -16.79 -6.43
CA ASP A 288 -13.23 -16.42 -6.48
C ASP A 288 -14.10 -17.61 -6.95
N CYS A 289 -13.65 -18.39 -7.93
CA CYS A 289 -14.33 -19.62 -8.36
C CYS A 289 -14.45 -20.63 -7.21
N PHE A 290 -13.42 -20.80 -6.38
CA PHE A 290 -13.50 -21.66 -5.20
C PHE A 290 -14.43 -21.10 -4.11
N SER A 291 -14.54 -19.77 -3.97
CA SER A 291 -15.44 -19.13 -2.99
C SER A 291 -16.93 -19.51 -3.17
N VAL A 292 -17.34 -19.89 -4.38
CA VAL A 292 -18.70 -20.39 -4.68
C VAL A 292 -19.00 -21.70 -3.92
N PHE A 293 -18.00 -22.57 -3.76
CA PHE A 293 -18.17 -23.83 -3.03
C PHE A 293 -18.33 -23.60 -1.52
N ARG A 294 -17.64 -22.60 -0.94
CA ARG A 294 -17.65 -22.33 0.51
C ARG A 294 -19.04 -22.16 1.09
N ASN A 295 -19.93 -21.53 0.31
CA ASN A 295 -21.29 -21.22 0.72
C ASN A 295 -22.31 -22.27 0.25
N THR A 296 -21.88 -23.35 -0.42
CA THR A 296 -22.79 -24.34 -1.03
C THR A 296 -23.05 -25.53 -0.09
N PRO A 297 -24.32 -25.93 0.13
CA PRO A 297 -24.66 -27.11 0.93
C PRO A 297 -23.92 -28.36 0.47
N VAL A 298 -23.40 -29.12 1.44
CA VAL A 298 -22.53 -30.29 1.20
C VAL A 298 -23.22 -31.30 0.29
N ASP A 299 -24.49 -31.63 0.50
CA ASP A 299 -25.27 -32.59 -0.31
C ASP A 299 -25.26 -32.27 -1.82
N VAL A 300 -25.36 -30.96 -2.15
CA VAL A 300 -25.34 -30.48 -3.53
C VAL A 300 -23.93 -30.62 -4.12
N LEU A 301 -22.89 -30.31 -3.34
CA LEU A 301 -21.50 -30.50 -3.78
C LEU A 301 -21.15 -31.98 -3.94
N MET A 302 -21.54 -32.85 -3.01
CA MET A 302 -21.29 -34.29 -3.05
C MET A 302 -21.89 -34.91 -4.32
N SER A 303 -23.19 -34.73 -4.53
CA SER A 303 -23.90 -35.22 -5.72
C SER A 303 -23.33 -34.66 -7.03
N PHE A 304 -22.89 -33.39 -7.02
CA PHE A 304 -22.16 -32.81 -8.14
C PHE A 304 -20.80 -33.51 -8.38
N THR A 305 -19.97 -33.69 -7.35
CA THR A 305 -18.62 -34.28 -7.49
C THR A 305 -18.64 -35.75 -7.88
N THR A 306 -19.62 -36.55 -7.44
CA THR A 306 -19.81 -37.93 -7.93
C THR A 306 -20.10 -37.96 -9.44
N SER A 307 -20.74 -36.91 -10.00
CA SER A 307 -21.07 -36.81 -11.42
C SER A 307 -19.99 -36.17 -12.30
N SER A 308 -19.13 -35.31 -11.73
CA SER A 308 -18.30 -34.36 -12.49
C SER A 308 -16.84 -34.28 -12.02
N GLY A 309 -16.46 -35.03 -10.97
CA GLY A 309 -15.14 -34.98 -10.34
C GLY A 309 -14.98 -33.85 -9.31
N SER A 310 -13.98 -33.96 -8.44
CA SER A 310 -13.69 -32.96 -7.41
C SER A 310 -12.90 -31.76 -7.98
N PRO A 311 -13.29 -30.50 -7.70
CA PRO A 311 -12.60 -29.31 -8.21
C PRO A 311 -11.14 -29.20 -7.71
N VAL A 312 -10.82 -29.82 -6.56
CA VAL A 312 -9.48 -29.82 -5.97
C VAL A 312 -8.44 -30.45 -6.90
N THR A 313 -8.85 -31.40 -7.76
CA THR A 313 -7.96 -32.03 -8.75
C THR A 313 -7.27 -31.02 -9.69
N HIS A 314 -7.86 -29.86 -9.92
CA HIS A 314 -7.36 -28.83 -10.83
C HIS A 314 -6.43 -27.81 -10.18
N ILE A 315 -6.19 -27.89 -8.86
CA ILE A 315 -5.26 -27.01 -8.14
C ILE A 315 -4.06 -27.75 -7.54
N ARG A 316 -3.97 -29.08 -7.68
CA ARG A 316 -2.92 -29.93 -7.10
C ARG A 316 -1.50 -29.45 -7.42
N HIS A 317 -1.24 -28.95 -8.64
CA HIS A 317 0.07 -28.42 -9.05
C HIS A 317 0.48 -27.11 -8.34
N LEU A 318 -0.43 -26.44 -7.63
CA LEU A 318 -0.14 -25.25 -6.82
C LEU A 318 0.51 -25.60 -5.46
N LEU A 319 0.66 -26.89 -5.12
CA LEU A 319 1.56 -27.38 -4.06
C LEU A 319 3.05 -27.31 -4.49
N SER A 320 3.43 -26.23 -5.16
CA SER A 320 4.78 -26.00 -5.67
C SER A 320 5.73 -25.51 -4.56
N ASN A 321 6.89 -24.98 -4.92
CA ASN A 321 7.82 -24.33 -4.00
C ASN A 321 7.59 -22.81 -3.87
N ASN A 322 6.58 -22.25 -4.55
CA ASN A 322 6.25 -20.83 -4.49
C ASN A 322 5.25 -20.54 -3.35
N TRP A 323 5.61 -19.65 -2.43
CA TRP A 323 4.78 -19.26 -1.29
C TRP A 323 3.39 -18.75 -1.71
N ASP A 324 3.29 -17.99 -2.80
CA ASP A 324 2.00 -17.43 -3.23
C ASP A 324 1.08 -18.46 -3.90
N GLU A 325 1.65 -19.50 -4.53
CA GLU A 325 0.89 -20.64 -5.05
C GLU A 325 0.43 -21.55 -3.90
N GLN A 326 1.27 -21.77 -2.88
CA GLN A 326 0.89 -22.48 -1.65
C GLN A 326 -0.23 -21.75 -0.90
N ARG A 327 -0.13 -20.43 -0.72
CA ARG A 327 -1.18 -19.59 -0.13
C ARG A 327 -2.49 -19.70 -0.92
N LEU A 328 -2.42 -19.64 -2.25
CA LEU A 328 -3.58 -19.77 -3.13
C LEU A 328 -4.20 -21.18 -3.03
N PHE A 329 -3.39 -22.23 -3.04
CA PHE A 329 -3.84 -23.61 -2.86
C PHE A 329 -4.61 -23.77 -1.55
N LEU A 330 -4.02 -23.37 -0.41
CA LEU A 330 -4.65 -23.45 0.90
C LEU A 330 -5.94 -22.60 0.96
N SER A 331 -5.94 -21.41 0.37
CA SER A 331 -7.12 -20.53 0.34
C SER A 331 -8.27 -21.11 -0.49
N CYS A 332 -7.97 -21.72 -1.64
CA CYS A 332 -8.94 -22.44 -2.46
C CYS A 332 -9.46 -23.70 -1.75
N LEU A 333 -8.57 -24.49 -1.14
CA LEU A 333 -8.92 -25.71 -0.41
C LEU A 333 -9.81 -25.41 0.80
N ALA A 334 -9.56 -24.30 1.51
CA ALA A 334 -10.37 -23.83 2.65
C ALA A 334 -11.78 -23.38 2.24
N CYS A 335 -12.06 -23.27 0.93
CA CYS A 335 -13.41 -23.04 0.41
C CYS A 335 -14.13 -24.35 0.03
N VAL A 336 -13.52 -25.53 0.15
CA VAL A 336 -14.17 -26.82 -0.13
C VAL A 336 -14.30 -27.64 1.17
N PRO A 337 -15.52 -28.01 1.59
CA PRO A 337 -15.73 -28.88 2.75
C PRO A 337 -14.91 -30.18 2.68
N PRO A 338 -14.20 -30.59 3.75
CA PRO A 338 -13.34 -31.78 3.77
C PRO A 338 -13.95 -33.09 3.27
N ALA A 339 -15.26 -33.31 3.49
CA ALA A 339 -15.97 -34.49 2.98
C ALA A 339 -15.83 -34.71 1.45
N ILE A 340 -15.54 -33.65 0.69
CA ILE A 340 -15.48 -33.67 -0.79
C ILE A 340 -14.04 -33.92 -1.32
N TRP A 341 -13.03 -33.95 -0.45
CA TRP A 341 -11.63 -34.09 -0.88
C TRP A 341 -10.70 -34.85 0.06
N ALA A 342 -10.97 -34.88 1.37
CA ALA A 342 -10.13 -35.54 2.37
C ALA A 342 -10.46 -37.03 2.59
N GLY A 343 -11.57 -37.52 2.04
CA GLY A 343 -11.98 -38.92 2.15
C GLY A 343 -12.59 -39.30 3.51
N THR A 344 -13.14 -38.34 4.25
CA THR A 344 -13.74 -38.58 5.58
C THR A 344 -15.11 -39.27 5.55
N THR A 345 -15.70 -39.47 4.37
CA THR A 345 -16.99 -40.13 4.14
C THR A 345 -16.83 -41.32 3.20
N GLN A 346 -17.50 -42.44 3.47
CA GLN A 346 -17.33 -43.70 2.75
C GLN A 346 -17.60 -43.61 1.23
N ASP A 347 -18.44 -42.66 0.79
CA ASP A 347 -18.84 -42.46 -0.60
C ASP A 347 -17.82 -41.66 -1.45
N VAL A 348 -16.78 -41.08 -0.85
CA VAL A 348 -15.80 -40.21 -1.54
C VAL A 348 -14.38 -40.63 -1.18
N ALA A 349 -13.61 -41.00 -2.20
CA ALA A 349 -12.18 -41.28 -2.06
C ALA A 349 -11.37 -39.98 -1.81
N PRO A 350 -10.24 -40.05 -1.08
CA PRO A 350 -9.35 -38.90 -0.94
C PRO A 350 -8.80 -38.45 -2.30
N VAL A 351 -8.79 -37.13 -2.52
CA VAL A 351 -8.45 -36.49 -3.80
C VAL A 351 -6.97 -36.10 -3.89
N LEU A 352 -6.32 -35.92 -2.73
CA LEU A 352 -4.89 -35.68 -2.60
C LEU A 352 -4.14 -36.99 -2.41
N GLU A 353 -2.97 -37.11 -3.03
CA GLU A 353 -2.08 -38.26 -2.86
C GLU A 353 -1.26 -38.18 -1.56
N ALA A 354 -0.73 -39.31 -1.11
CA ALA A 354 -0.01 -39.39 0.18
C ALA A 354 1.16 -38.38 0.28
N TRP A 355 1.90 -38.15 -0.81
CA TRP A 355 2.99 -37.17 -0.86
C TRP A 355 2.49 -35.71 -0.85
N GLU A 356 1.27 -35.45 -1.33
CA GLU A 356 0.64 -34.12 -1.28
C GLU A 356 0.12 -33.82 0.12
N VAL A 357 -0.43 -34.83 0.80
CA VAL A 357 -0.78 -34.74 2.23
C VAL A 357 0.48 -34.52 3.06
N GLU A 358 1.57 -35.25 2.79
CA GLU A 358 2.87 -35.00 3.41
C GLU A 358 3.35 -33.56 3.15
N ARG A 359 3.24 -33.07 1.90
CA ARG A 359 3.60 -31.69 1.55
C ARG A 359 2.77 -30.66 2.30
N VAL A 360 1.47 -30.89 2.48
CA VAL A 360 0.59 -30.04 3.33
C VAL A 360 1.02 -30.10 4.80
N MET A 361 1.38 -31.27 5.33
CA MET A 361 1.92 -31.38 6.70
C MET A 361 3.24 -30.64 6.87
N GLN A 362 4.12 -30.63 5.85
CA GLN A 362 5.37 -29.84 5.87
C GLN A 362 5.10 -28.32 5.97
N LEU A 363 3.97 -27.81 5.42
CA LEU A 363 3.60 -26.39 5.52
C LEU A 363 3.30 -25.92 6.96
N LEU A 364 3.10 -26.84 7.91
CA LEU A 364 3.02 -26.50 9.35
C LEU A 364 4.33 -25.94 9.89
N SER A 365 5.47 -26.26 9.28
CA SER A 365 6.78 -25.71 9.63
C SER A 365 7.23 -24.59 8.66
N SER A 366 6.29 -23.97 7.93
CA SER A 366 6.55 -22.80 7.09
C SER A 366 7.05 -21.61 7.95
N PRO A 367 8.00 -20.79 7.46
CA PRO A 367 8.36 -19.53 8.13
C PRO A 367 7.21 -18.51 8.14
N ASP A 368 6.29 -18.58 7.18
CA ASP A 368 5.15 -17.68 7.04
C ASP A 368 3.98 -18.07 7.98
N PRO A 369 3.60 -17.22 8.96
CA PRO A 369 2.48 -17.49 9.85
C PRO A 369 1.14 -17.63 9.11
N THR A 370 0.94 -16.95 7.99
CA THR A 370 -0.34 -17.01 7.25
C THR A 370 -0.54 -18.40 6.62
N ILE A 371 0.53 -19.02 6.13
CA ILE A 371 0.54 -20.41 5.68
C ILE A 371 0.31 -21.36 6.87
N ARG A 372 1.09 -21.24 7.97
CA ARG A 372 0.94 -22.12 9.15
C ARG A 372 -0.49 -22.10 9.70
N LEU A 373 -1.03 -20.91 9.98
CA LEU A 373 -2.36 -20.73 10.56
C LEU A 373 -3.49 -21.23 9.62
N THR A 374 -3.31 -21.12 8.30
CA THR A 374 -4.30 -21.63 7.34
C THR A 374 -4.24 -23.15 7.23
N THR A 375 -3.04 -23.74 7.18
CA THR A 375 -2.83 -25.21 7.21
C THR A 375 -3.37 -25.82 8.51
N LEU A 376 -3.10 -25.19 9.67
CA LEU A 376 -3.63 -25.65 10.96
C LEU A 376 -5.16 -25.68 10.96
N ARG A 377 -5.82 -24.58 10.56
CA ARG A 377 -7.29 -24.50 10.44
C ARG A 377 -7.86 -25.54 9.47
N LEU A 378 -7.18 -25.75 8.33
CA LEU A 378 -7.56 -26.78 7.36
C LEU A 378 -7.53 -28.18 8.00
N LEU A 379 -6.45 -28.54 8.68
CA LEU A 379 -6.31 -29.84 9.32
C LEU A 379 -7.29 -30.01 10.48
N THR A 380 -7.52 -29.00 11.31
CA THR A 380 -8.56 -29.04 12.37
C THR A 380 -9.95 -29.30 11.78
N ASN A 381 -10.26 -28.74 10.61
CA ASN A 381 -11.52 -28.98 9.90
C ASN A 381 -11.61 -30.38 9.26
N VAL A 382 -10.48 -31.02 8.92
CA VAL A 382 -10.44 -32.42 8.44
C VAL A 382 -10.61 -33.38 9.63
N ASP A 383 -9.71 -33.29 10.60
CA ASP A 383 -9.79 -33.95 11.89
C ASP A 383 -8.88 -33.24 12.91
N SER A 384 -9.49 -32.75 13.99
CA SER A 384 -8.80 -32.18 15.15
C SER A 384 -7.70 -33.07 15.74
N SER A 385 -7.83 -34.41 15.65
CA SER A 385 -6.86 -35.35 16.21
C SER A 385 -5.47 -35.22 15.57
N ILE A 386 -5.40 -34.87 14.28
CA ILE A 386 -4.15 -34.64 13.53
C ILE A 386 -3.38 -33.49 14.17
N VAL A 387 -4.08 -32.40 14.52
CA VAL A 387 -3.46 -31.19 15.09
C VAL A 387 -3.13 -31.38 16.57
N GLN A 388 -3.92 -32.17 17.32
CA GLN A 388 -3.58 -32.59 18.70
C GLN A 388 -2.35 -33.49 18.75
N LEU A 389 -2.22 -34.44 17.81
CA LEU A 389 -1.04 -35.29 17.66
C LEU A 389 0.19 -34.47 17.26
N TYR A 390 0.05 -33.54 16.30
CA TYR A 390 1.12 -32.61 15.93
C TYR A 390 1.57 -31.74 17.11
N PHE A 391 0.62 -31.18 17.87
CA PHE A 391 0.89 -30.37 19.07
C PHE A 391 1.67 -31.17 20.12
N SER A 392 1.19 -32.35 20.49
CA SER A 392 1.83 -33.20 21.50
C SER A 392 3.22 -33.69 21.07
N GLN A 393 3.41 -34.04 19.79
CA GLN A 393 4.73 -34.37 19.24
C GLN A 393 5.69 -33.17 19.26
N ARG A 394 5.25 -31.98 18.81
CA ARG A 394 6.05 -30.75 18.85
C ARG A 394 6.40 -30.32 20.28
N LEU A 395 5.48 -30.52 21.22
CA LEU A 395 5.68 -30.18 22.64
C LEU A 395 6.69 -31.12 23.31
N GLN A 396 6.68 -32.42 22.98
CA GLN A 396 7.67 -33.39 23.46
C GLN A 396 9.05 -33.20 22.80
N GLY A 397 9.09 -32.71 21.56
CA GLY A 397 10.32 -32.46 20.79
C GLY A 397 10.95 -31.08 20.96
N LEU A 398 10.52 -30.27 21.93
CA LEU A 398 10.96 -28.88 22.09
C LEU A 398 12.39 -28.78 22.65
N ASP A 399 13.36 -28.43 21.81
CA ASP A 399 14.75 -28.24 22.24
C ASP A 399 14.98 -26.85 22.87
N THR A 400 14.98 -26.81 24.20
CA THR A 400 15.29 -25.62 25.00
C THR A 400 16.68 -25.00 24.77
N SER A 401 17.60 -25.72 24.12
CA SER A 401 18.95 -25.22 23.79
C SER A 401 19.05 -24.56 22.40
N ALA A 402 18.06 -24.72 21.54
CA ALA A 402 18.11 -24.27 20.14
C ALA A 402 18.03 -22.74 20.00
N GLN A 403 18.79 -22.17 19.05
CA GLN A 403 18.75 -20.73 18.75
C GLN A 403 17.39 -20.22 18.25
N SER A 404 16.52 -21.12 17.77
CA SER A 404 15.15 -20.79 17.30
C SER A 404 14.06 -21.12 18.32
N TYR A 405 14.42 -21.53 19.54
CA TYR A 405 13.49 -21.97 20.59
C TYR A 405 12.32 -21.00 20.86
N GLU A 406 12.56 -19.68 20.88
CA GLU A 406 11.48 -18.70 21.03
C GLU A 406 10.44 -18.82 19.90
N ASN A 407 10.89 -18.97 18.65
CA ASN A 407 9.97 -19.11 17.51
C ASN A 407 9.18 -20.43 17.58
N GLU A 408 9.73 -21.49 18.17
CA GLU A 408 9.02 -22.75 18.39
C GLU A 408 7.95 -22.63 19.49
N VAL A 409 8.24 -21.90 20.58
CA VAL A 409 7.24 -21.56 21.60
C VAL A 409 6.13 -20.68 21.02
N LEU A 410 6.47 -19.68 20.19
CA LEU A 410 5.47 -18.83 19.50
C LEU A 410 4.62 -19.65 18.52
N ALA A 411 5.21 -20.58 17.76
CA ALA A 411 4.48 -21.49 16.89
C ALA A 411 3.57 -22.47 17.67
N LEU A 412 4.01 -22.97 18.83
CA LEU A 412 3.15 -23.76 19.72
C LEU A 412 1.94 -22.95 20.20
N LEU A 413 2.10 -21.67 20.53
CA LEU A 413 1.00 -20.78 20.91
C LEU A 413 0.03 -20.50 19.73
N GLU A 414 0.51 -20.45 18.49
CA GLU A 414 -0.35 -20.42 17.29
C GLU A 414 -1.22 -21.69 17.19
N VAL A 415 -0.66 -22.87 17.46
CA VAL A 415 -1.40 -24.14 17.48
C VAL A 415 -2.45 -24.17 18.60
N VAL A 416 -2.09 -23.74 19.82
CA VAL A 416 -3.02 -23.69 20.97
C VAL A 416 -4.20 -22.76 20.70
N LYS A 417 -3.97 -21.60 20.05
CA LYS A 417 -5.04 -20.67 19.68
C LYS A 417 -6.02 -21.25 18.64
N ILE A 418 -5.61 -22.22 17.83
CA ILE A 418 -6.48 -22.90 16.86
C ILE A 418 -7.16 -24.14 17.48
N LEU A 419 -6.43 -24.93 18.29
CA LEU A 419 -6.98 -26.14 18.93
C LEU A 419 -8.06 -25.84 19.95
N ALA A 420 -7.93 -24.78 20.74
CA ALA A 420 -8.92 -24.44 21.76
C ALA A 420 -10.18 -23.77 21.18
N SER A 421 -10.03 -22.96 20.13
CA SER A 421 -11.08 -22.12 19.53
C SER A 421 -11.78 -21.21 20.56
N GLU A 422 -12.82 -21.70 21.24
CA GLU A 422 -13.61 -20.99 22.26
C GLU A 422 -13.50 -21.66 23.65
N ASP A 423 -12.86 -22.82 23.76
CA ASP A 423 -12.67 -23.54 25.03
C ASP A 423 -11.57 -22.89 25.89
N ALA A 424 -12.02 -22.12 26.87
CA ALA A 424 -11.17 -21.43 27.83
C ALA A 424 -10.36 -22.37 28.75
N GLU A 425 -10.84 -23.58 29.04
CA GLU A 425 -10.10 -24.53 29.89
C GLU A 425 -8.97 -25.21 29.12
N LEU A 426 -9.23 -25.65 27.88
CA LEU A 426 -8.20 -26.20 27.00
C LEU A 426 -7.14 -25.16 26.67
N TYR A 427 -7.55 -23.92 26.34
CA TYR A 427 -6.61 -22.82 26.11
C TYR A 427 -5.70 -22.56 27.31
N ALA A 428 -6.28 -22.51 28.52
CA ALA A 428 -5.52 -22.33 29.77
C ALA A 428 -4.56 -23.50 30.06
N ARG A 429 -5.03 -24.76 29.92
CA ARG A 429 -4.20 -25.96 30.14
C ARG A 429 -3.02 -25.99 29.17
N SER A 430 -3.27 -25.86 27.87
CA SER A 430 -2.19 -25.92 26.88
C SER A 430 -1.22 -24.73 26.93
N ILE A 431 -1.65 -23.54 27.38
CA ILE A 431 -0.73 -22.45 27.72
C ILE A 431 0.18 -22.82 28.90
N LYS A 432 -0.39 -23.41 29.97
CA LYS A 432 0.39 -23.88 31.13
C LYS A 432 1.41 -24.94 30.68
N ASP A 433 1.03 -25.87 29.83
CA ASP A 433 1.90 -26.95 29.35
C ASP A 433 3.06 -26.41 28.50
N VAL A 434 2.77 -25.56 27.50
CA VAL A 434 3.78 -24.90 26.66
C VAL A 434 4.73 -24.02 27.50
N LEU A 435 4.19 -23.16 28.35
CA LEU A 435 5.01 -22.21 29.12
C LEU A 435 5.73 -22.85 30.30
N SER A 436 5.30 -24.01 30.82
CA SER A 436 6.03 -24.72 31.88
C SER A 436 7.23 -25.49 31.33
N LEU A 437 7.06 -26.27 30.26
CA LEU A 437 8.17 -26.95 29.57
C LEU A 437 9.21 -25.97 29.02
N ALA A 438 8.77 -24.82 28.51
CA ALA A 438 9.64 -23.69 28.18
C ALA A 438 10.58 -23.27 29.33
N GLY A 439 10.11 -23.30 30.58
CA GLY A 439 10.91 -22.92 31.75
C GLY A 439 11.96 -23.93 32.20
N ALA A 440 11.88 -25.18 31.73
CA ALA A 440 12.64 -26.31 32.27
C ALA A 440 14.05 -26.49 31.66
N GLY A 441 14.53 -25.53 30.86
CA GLY A 441 15.83 -25.63 30.17
C GLY A 441 17.01 -25.81 31.13
N ASN A 442 17.88 -26.78 30.85
CA ASN A 442 18.99 -27.23 31.70
C ASN A 442 20.15 -26.21 31.91
N GLY A 443 19.96 -24.94 31.54
CA GLY A 443 20.97 -23.88 31.62
C GLY A 443 20.53 -22.72 32.50
N ALA A 444 21.27 -22.45 33.59
CA ALA A 444 20.94 -21.45 34.62
C ALA A 444 20.88 -19.97 34.14
N GLN A 445 21.16 -19.70 32.86
CA GLN A 445 20.96 -18.39 32.23
C GLN A 445 19.67 -18.34 31.39
N GLN A 446 19.28 -19.44 30.74
CA GLN A 446 18.05 -19.52 29.94
C GLN A 446 16.81 -19.68 30.83
N SER A 447 16.92 -20.42 31.94
CA SER A 447 15.85 -20.57 32.94
C SER A 447 15.46 -19.28 33.67
N SER A 448 16.11 -18.15 33.38
CA SER A 448 15.81 -16.81 33.90
C SER A 448 15.23 -15.86 32.84
N GLN A 449 15.16 -16.22 31.56
CA GLN A 449 14.70 -15.34 30.49
C GLN A 449 13.17 -15.36 30.36
N VAL A 450 12.56 -14.17 30.24
CA VAL A 450 11.13 -14.01 29.94
C VAL A 450 10.95 -13.87 28.43
N LEU A 451 10.02 -14.64 27.85
CA LEU A 451 9.67 -14.54 26.43
C LEU A 451 8.60 -13.45 26.25
N GLU A 452 9.04 -12.20 26.13
CA GLU A 452 8.14 -11.03 26.08
C GLU A 452 7.06 -11.14 25.00
N ARG A 453 7.42 -11.62 23.79
CA ARG A 453 6.50 -11.84 22.67
C ARG A 453 5.45 -12.93 22.95
N ALA A 454 5.79 -13.93 23.77
CA ALA A 454 4.83 -14.95 24.19
C ALA A 454 3.83 -14.39 25.22
N VAL A 455 4.29 -13.53 26.14
CA VAL A 455 3.42 -12.79 27.08
C VAL A 455 2.47 -11.87 26.30
N GLU A 456 2.97 -11.15 25.29
CA GLU A 456 2.17 -10.27 24.43
C GLU A 456 1.08 -11.04 23.67
N ILE A 457 1.40 -12.16 23.02
CA ILE A 457 0.40 -12.99 22.30
C ILE A 457 -0.70 -13.53 23.21
N VAL A 458 -0.36 -13.96 24.43
CA VAL A 458 -1.36 -14.45 25.40
C VAL A 458 -2.24 -13.30 25.90
N LEU A 459 -1.66 -12.17 26.32
CA LEU A 459 -2.43 -11.05 26.88
C LEU A 459 -3.25 -10.30 25.83
N SER A 460 -2.78 -10.19 24.58
CA SER A 460 -3.58 -9.65 23.46
C SER A 460 -4.77 -10.56 23.14
N THR A 461 -4.55 -11.87 22.99
CA THR A 461 -5.64 -12.83 22.72
C THR A 461 -6.73 -12.81 23.80
N LEU A 462 -6.38 -12.52 25.05
CA LEU A 462 -7.33 -12.41 26.17
C LEU A 462 -7.99 -11.03 26.31
N ARG A 463 -7.57 -10.01 25.55
CA ARG A 463 -8.19 -8.68 25.46
C ARG A 463 -9.03 -8.50 24.19
N ASP A 464 -8.64 -9.18 23.11
CA ASP A 464 -9.38 -9.22 21.84
C ASP A 464 -10.56 -10.21 21.86
N GLY A 465 -10.54 -11.16 22.80
CA GLY A 465 -11.59 -12.18 22.99
C GLY A 465 -12.77 -11.71 23.84
N GLU A 466 -13.75 -12.60 24.06
CA GLU A 466 -14.91 -12.29 24.89
C GLU A 466 -14.53 -12.15 26.39
N ILE A 467 -15.22 -11.26 27.10
CA ILE A 467 -14.98 -10.96 28.53
C ILE A 467 -15.15 -12.23 29.40
N THR A 468 -16.07 -13.11 29.02
CA THR A 468 -16.35 -14.40 29.67
C THR A 468 -15.19 -15.39 29.46
N PHE A 469 -14.74 -15.57 28.21
CA PHE A 469 -13.58 -16.37 27.84
C PHE A 469 -12.33 -15.92 28.62
N GLY A 470 -12.03 -14.63 28.63
CA GLY A 470 -10.90 -14.06 29.36
C GLY A 470 -10.93 -14.37 30.86
N ALA A 471 -12.10 -14.25 31.50
CA ALA A 471 -12.28 -14.57 32.92
C ALA A 471 -12.15 -16.07 33.23
N ASN A 472 -12.62 -16.93 32.33
CA ASN A 472 -12.50 -18.39 32.47
C ASN A 472 -11.05 -18.87 32.31
N VAL A 473 -10.31 -18.33 31.32
CA VAL A 473 -8.87 -18.61 31.16
C VAL A 473 -8.08 -18.12 32.36
N ALA A 474 -8.35 -16.88 32.83
CA ALA A 474 -7.70 -16.32 34.00
C ALA A 474 -7.97 -17.16 35.25
N THR A 475 -9.21 -17.62 35.46
CA THR A 475 -9.57 -18.54 36.55
C THR A 475 -8.74 -19.83 36.49
N THR A 476 -8.76 -20.53 35.36
CA THR A 476 -8.07 -21.83 35.21
C THR A 476 -6.55 -21.72 35.34
N LEU A 477 -5.93 -20.63 34.86
CA LEU A 477 -4.51 -20.37 35.05
C LEU A 477 -4.14 -19.99 36.50
N LEU A 478 -5.02 -19.28 37.21
CA LEU A 478 -4.74 -18.75 38.56
C LEU A 478 -5.08 -19.71 39.70
N THR A 479 -5.92 -20.73 39.49
CA THR A 479 -6.23 -21.75 40.52
C THR A 479 -4.96 -22.44 41.06
N PRO A 480 -4.02 -22.96 40.24
CA PRO A 480 -2.77 -23.56 40.73
C PRO A 480 -1.84 -22.62 41.51
N LEU A 481 -2.02 -21.30 41.36
CA LEU A 481 -1.27 -20.31 42.14
C LEU A 481 -1.91 -20.09 43.53
N ALA A 482 -3.23 -20.20 43.64
CA ALA A 482 -4.03 -20.06 44.86
C ALA A 482 -4.07 -21.32 45.74
N GLU A 483 -3.77 -22.48 45.16
CA GLU A 483 -3.61 -23.75 45.85
C GLU A 483 -2.38 -23.75 46.80
N VAL A 484 -2.49 -24.51 47.89
CA VAL A 484 -1.58 -24.41 49.06
C VAL A 484 -0.28 -25.21 48.87
N GLU A 485 -0.22 -26.09 47.86
CA GLU A 485 0.91 -26.97 47.58
C GLU A 485 2.19 -26.17 47.26
N GLU A 486 3.22 -26.38 48.08
CA GLU A 486 4.40 -25.52 48.11
C GLU A 486 5.44 -25.87 47.03
N ASP A 487 5.39 -27.11 46.51
CA ASP A 487 6.34 -27.65 45.52
C ASP A 487 6.11 -27.15 44.08
N ILE A 488 4.99 -26.49 43.78
CA ILE A 488 4.67 -26.02 42.42
C ILE A 488 5.45 -24.73 42.10
N SER A 489 6.53 -24.87 41.32
CA SER A 489 7.24 -23.75 40.68
C SER A 489 6.73 -23.47 39.26
N PHE A 490 6.53 -22.21 38.90
CA PHE A 490 6.17 -21.78 37.54
C PHE A 490 7.40 -21.26 36.77
N SER A 491 7.37 -21.30 35.44
CA SER A 491 8.43 -20.68 34.62
C SER A 491 8.43 -19.14 34.76
N PRO A 492 9.54 -18.44 34.45
CA PRO A 492 9.59 -16.97 34.46
C PRO A 492 8.48 -16.34 33.61
N THR A 493 8.32 -16.83 32.36
CA THR A 493 7.29 -16.34 31.43
C THR A 493 5.88 -16.60 31.94
N LEU A 494 5.60 -17.80 32.49
CA LEU A 494 4.30 -18.11 33.06
C LEU A 494 4.00 -17.25 34.30
N MET A 495 4.98 -17.01 35.17
CA MET A 495 4.83 -16.15 36.35
C MET A 495 4.50 -14.70 35.96
N VAL A 496 5.06 -14.17 34.86
CA VAL A 496 4.69 -12.85 34.32
C VAL A 496 3.25 -12.85 33.78
N VAL A 497 2.82 -13.89 33.08
CA VAL A 497 1.41 -14.04 32.64
C VAL A 497 0.47 -14.10 33.86
N LEU A 498 0.76 -14.93 34.86
CA LEU A 498 -0.06 -15.07 36.07
C LEU A 498 -0.16 -13.76 36.86
N THR A 499 0.94 -13.05 37.05
CA THR A 499 0.93 -11.75 37.76
C THR A 499 0.19 -10.65 36.99
N ALA A 500 0.26 -10.65 35.65
CA ALA A 500 -0.55 -9.75 34.82
C ALA A 500 -2.05 -10.09 34.91
N LEU A 501 -2.44 -11.36 34.79
CA LEU A 501 -3.84 -11.81 34.90
C LEU A 501 -4.42 -11.52 36.29
N ALA A 502 -3.66 -11.78 37.36
CA ALA A 502 -4.08 -11.48 38.72
C ALA A 502 -4.28 -9.97 38.97
N CYS A 503 -3.60 -9.10 38.23
CA CYS A 503 -3.80 -7.64 38.26
C CYS A 503 -5.06 -7.22 37.49
N GLU A 504 -5.24 -7.75 36.27
CA GLU A 504 -6.27 -7.31 35.33
C GLU A 504 -7.66 -7.87 35.65
N TYR A 505 -7.72 -9.12 36.14
CA TYR A 505 -8.93 -9.86 36.51
C TYR A 505 -9.22 -9.87 38.02
N ALA A 506 -8.49 -9.09 38.82
CA ALA A 506 -8.77 -8.88 40.24
C ALA A 506 -10.26 -8.53 40.49
N GLY A 507 -10.90 -9.29 41.38
CA GLY A 507 -12.33 -9.14 41.73
C GLY A 507 -13.34 -9.61 40.67
N ARG A 508 -12.89 -10.28 39.58
CA ARG A 508 -13.76 -10.76 38.48
C ARG A 508 -13.76 -12.28 38.26
N ILE A 509 -12.96 -13.02 39.02
CA ILE A 509 -12.79 -14.47 38.92
C ILE A 509 -13.23 -15.15 40.22
N SER A 510 -13.51 -16.46 40.16
CA SER A 510 -13.89 -17.25 41.35
C SER A 510 -12.72 -17.49 42.31
N VAL A 511 -11.48 -17.31 41.85
CA VAL A 511 -10.27 -17.50 42.66
C VAL A 511 -10.11 -16.38 43.68
N SER A 512 -10.02 -16.73 44.97
CA SER A 512 -9.95 -15.77 46.08
C SER A 512 -8.69 -14.89 46.03
N PRO A 513 -8.80 -13.55 46.03
CA PRO A 513 -7.64 -12.64 46.06
C PRO A 513 -6.70 -12.88 47.25
N LEU A 514 -7.24 -13.33 48.39
CA LEU A 514 -6.45 -13.64 49.59
C LEU A 514 -5.54 -14.87 49.39
N HIS A 515 -6.01 -15.86 48.63
CA HIS A 515 -5.20 -17.03 48.27
C HIS A 515 -4.14 -16.67 47.21
N LEU A 516 -4.48 -15.82 46.24
CA LEU A 516 -3.51 -15.32 45.25
C LEU A 516 -2.39 -14.50 45.90
N LEU A 517 -2.69 -13.65 46.89
CA LEU A 517 -1.67 -12.93 47.66
C LEU A 517 -0.69 -13.89 48.36
N ARG A 518 -1.20 -14.93 49.02
CA ARG A 518 -0.36 -15.98 49.65
C ARG A 518 0.48 -16.72 48.61
N GLY A 519 -0.15 -17.14 47.51
CA GLY A 519 0.47 -17.87 46.40
C GLY A 519 1.61 -17.13 45.71
N LEU A 520 1.46 -15.81 45.53
CA LEU A 520 2.51 -14.92 45.03
C LEU A 520 3.62 -14.69 46.07
N SER A 521 3.26 -14.35 47.31
CA SER A 521 4.23 -13.98 48.35
C SER A 521 5.25 -15.09 48.66
N ARG A 522 4.79 -16.35 48.73
CA ARG A 522 5.64 -17.52 48.95
C ARG A 522 6.65 -17.77 47.82
N ARG A 523 6.29 -17.42 46.58
CA ARG A 523 7.05 -17.75 45.38
C ARG A 523 7.91 -16.58 44.86
N MET A 524 7.63 -15.34 45.26
CA MET A 524 8.31 -14.15 44.70
C MET A 524 9.84 -14.16 44.90
N ILE A 525 10.33 -14.72 46.01
CA ILE A 525 11.75 -14.69 46.40
C ILE A 525 12.62 -15.52 45.43
N SER A 526 12.11 -16.59 44.83
CA SER A 526 12.86 -17.45 43.90
C SER A 526 13.01 -16.89 42.48
N TYR A 527 12.34 -15.77 42.15
CA TYR A 527 12.38 -15.18 40.81
C TYR A 527 13.35 -13.98 40.69
N PRO A 528 13.82 -13.65 39.47
CA PRO A 528 14.60 -12.44 39.19
C PRO A 528 13.90 -11.14 39.59
N VAL A 529 14.71 -10.09 39.82
CA VAL A 529 14.29 -8.74 40.25
C VAL A 529 13.16 -8.14 39.41
N SER A 530 13.15 -8.35 38.09
CA SER A 530 12.08 -7.88 37.20
C SER A 530 10.73 -8.50 37.54
N ILE A 531 10.69 -9.82 37.78
CA ILE A 531 9.49 -10.56 38.14
C ILE A 531 9.09 -10.26 39.59
N GLN A 532 10.05 -10.02 40.48
CA GLN A 532 9.77 -9.52 41.84
C GLN A 532 9.00 -8.20 41.81
N GLU A 533 9.40 -7.22 40.98
CA GLU A 533 8.67 -5.94 40.86
C GLU A 533 7.24 -6.13 40.33
N VAL A 534 7.07 -6.90 39.24
CA VAL A 534 5.73 -7.16 38.67
C VAL A 534 4.85 -7.94 39.66
N SER A 535 5.42 -8.88 40.42
CA SER A 535 4.73 -9.60 41.49
C SER A 535 4.27 -8.65 42.60
N ILE A 536 5.14 -7.75 43.09
CA ILE A 536 4.78 -6.76 44.11
C ILE A 536 3.67 -5.84 43.59
N LEU A 537 3.76 -5.34 42.36
CA LEU A 537 2.74 -4.46 41.77
C LEU A 537 1.38 -5.16 41.64
N SER A 538 1.38 -6.43 41.24
CA SER A 538 0.17 -7.28 41.21
C SER A 538 -0.38 -7.53 42.63
N MET A 539 0.48 -7.76 43.62
CA MET A 539 0.08 -7.88 45.04
C MET A 539 -0.49 -6.57 45.60
N ILE A 540 0.05 -5.39 45.23
CA ILE A 540 -0.55 -4.09 45.57
C ILE A 540 -1.95 -3.97 44.95
N ARG A 541 -2.13 -4.39 43.69
CA ARG A 541 -3.44 -4.39 43.02
C ARG A 541 -4.44 -5.32 43.71
N LEU A 542 -4.03 -6.54 44.07
CA LEU A 542 -4.86 -7.53 44.78
C LEU A 542 -5.24 -7.07 46.19
N ALA A 543 -4.33 -6.39 46.91
CA ALA A 543 -4.59 -5.87 48.26
C ALA A 543 -5.76 -4.87 48.31
N ALA A 544 -6.10 -4.21 47.19
CA ALA A 544 -7.27 -3.31 47.09
C ALA A 544 -8.62 -4.05 47.25
N GLU A 545 -8.69 -5.29 46.75
CA GLU A 545 -9.87 -6.18 46.82
C GLU A 545 -9.99 -6.88 48.18
N CYS A 546 -8.91 -6.90 48.97
CA CYS A 546 -8.89 -7.53 50.29
C CYS A 546 -9.33 -6.55 51.39
N HIS A 547 -10.23 -6.98 52.28
CA HIS A 547 -10.54 -6.22 53.49
C HIS A 547 -9.35 -6.11 54.45
N LYS A 548 -8.52 -7.16 54.51
CA LYS A 548 -7.27 -7.19 55.28
C LYS A 548 -6.28 -8.14 54.61
N VAL A 549 -5.04 -7.69 54.43
CA VAL A 549 -3.93 -8.55 53.95
C VAL A 549 -3.50 -9.50 55.09
N PRO A 550 -3.27 -10.80 54.83
CA PRO A 550 -2.80 -11.73 55.87
C PRO A 550 -1.43 -11.33 56.43
N PRO A 551 -1.18 -11.48 57.74
CA PRO A 551 0.11 -11.12 58.33
C PRO A 551 1.28 -11.93 57.72
N GLU A 552 1.05 -13.18 57.32
CA GLU A 552 2.07 -14.01 56.64
C GLU A 552 2.63 -13.32 55.38
N VAL A 553 1.74 -12.72 54.57
CA VAL A 553 2.10 -12.02 53.32
C VAL A 553 2.95 -10.78 53.62
N VAL A 554 2.68 -10.11 54.74
CA VAL A 554 3.47 -8.94 55.17
C VAL A 554 4.86 -9.35 55.63
N SER A 555 5.00 -10.47 56.36
CA SER A 555 6.32 -10.99 56.75
C SER A 555 7.18 -11.43 55.56
N GLU A 556 6.60 -12.05 54.51
CA GLU A 556 7.37 -12.40 53.30
C GLU A 556 7.87 -11.15 52.55
N VAL A 557 7.02 -10.12 52.40
CA VAL A 557 7.42 -8.85 51.74
C VAL A 557 8.48 -8.10 52.57
N GLN A 558 8.42 -8.17 53.91
CA GLN A 558 9.46 -7.64 54.79
C GLN A 558 10.76 -8.47 54.73
N HIS A 559 10.67 -9.79 54.60
CA HIS A 559 11.85 -10.63 54.38
C HIS A 559 12.53 -10.28 53.04
N LEU A 560 11.76 -10.21 51.94
CA LEU A 560 12.26 -9.76 50.64
C LEU A 560 12.91 -8.36 50.73
N ARG A 561 12.30 -7.42 51.45
CA ARG A 561 12.85 -6.07 51.68
C ARG A 561 14.22 -6.09 52.37
N SER A 562 14.46 -7.05 53.25
CA SER A 562 15.73 -7.19 53.99
C SER A 562 16.88 -7.74 53.13
N ILE A 563 16.58 -8.55 52.11
CA ILE A 563 17.58 -9.17 51.22
C ILE A 563 17.75 -8.45 49.88
N SER A 564 16.76 -7.66 49.44
CA SER A 564 16.76 -7.06 48.10
C SER A 564 17.30 -5.62 48.05
N GLY A 565 17.96 -5.32 46.92
CA GLY A 565 18.53 -3.99 46.64
C GLY A 565 17.51 -2.83 46.65
N ARG A 566 18.05 -1.60 46.65
CA ARG A 566 17.33 -0.33 46.89
C ARG A 566 16.02 -0.16 46.10
N HIS A 567 15.92 -0.71 44.88
CA HIS A 567 14.74 -0.63 44.03
C HIS A 567 13.57 -1.47 44.56
N ILE A 568 13.77 -2.78 44.74
CA ILE A 568 12.75 -3.68 45.32
C ILE A 568 12.45 -3.31 46.77
N SER A 569 13.46 -2.92 47.56
CA SER A 569 13.26 -2.33 48.89
C SER A 569 12.24 -1.17 48.89
N ARG A 570 12.23 -0.32 47.86
CA ARG A 570 11.26 0.77 47.69
C ARG A 570 9.87 0.26 47.31
N ARG A 571 9.77 -0.76 46.44
CA ARG A 571 8.48 -1.39 46.08
C ARG A 571 7.86 -2.16 47.27
N CYS A 572 8.65 -2.87 48.07
CA CYS A 572 8.18 -3.47 49.33
C CYS A 572 7.67 -2.40 50.32
N SER A 573 8.42 -1.30 50.48
CA SER A 573 7.96 -0.16 51.29
C SER A 573 6.64 0.42 50.77
N GLN A 574 6.47 0.52 49.45
CA GLN A 574 5.24 0.98 48.80
C GLN A 574 4.06 0.01 49.02
N PHE A 575 4.31 -1.31 49.07
CA PHE A 575 3.29 -2.30 49.43
C PHE A 575 2.85 -2.15 50.90
N GLU A 576 3.78 -1.94 51.83
CA GLU A 576 3.47 -1.65 53.23
C GLU A 576 2.65 -0.36 53.37
N ASP A 577 3.08 0.73 52.74
CA ASP A 577 2.39 2.04 52.77
C ASP A 577 0.97 1.94 52.21
N MET A 578 0.78 1.32 51.04
CA MET A 578 -0.52 1.23 50.39
C MET A 578 -1.46 0.23 51.09
N THR A 579 -0.92 -0.83 51.71
CA THR A 579 -1.71 -1.76 52.55
C THR A 579 -2.30 -1.06 53.77
N ASN A 580 -1.58 -0.11 54.35
CA ASN A 580 -2.07 0.75 55.45
C ASN A 580 -3.04 1.85 54.97
N LYS A 581 -3.11 2.13 53.66
CA LYS A 581 -3.88 3.21 53.03
C LYS A 581 -4.90 2.68 52.01
N GLN A 582 -5.73 1.70 52.40
CA GLN A 582 -6.66 1.03 51.49
C GLN A 582 -7.58 1.97 50.69
N ASP A 583 -7.96 3.12 51.24
CA ASP A 583 -8.87 4.05 50.54
C ASP A 583 -8.14 4.87 49.45
N GLU A 584 -6.88 5.24 49.66
CA GLU A 584 -6.02 5.80 48.59
C GLU A 584 -5.74 4.74 47.52
N LEU A 585 -5.56 3.47 47.92
CA LEU A 585 -5.35 2.34 47.02
C LEU A 585 -6.58 2.05 46.15
N ARG A 586 -7.79 2.02 46.73
CA ARG A 586 -9.04 1.87 45.98
C ARG A 586 -9.30 3.05 45.05
N ALA A 587 -9.02 4.28 45.50
CA ALA A 587 -9.10 5.47 44.65
C ALA A 587 -8.16 5.36 43.43
N ALA A 588 -6.91 4.91 43.62
CA ALA A 588 -5.97 4.68 42.53
C ALA A 588 -6.52 3.66 41.52
N VAL A 589 -7.05 2.51 41.98
CA VAL A 589 -7.70 1.49 41.12
C VAL A 589 -8.90 2.05 40.34
N THR A 590 -9.71 2.94 40.94
CA THR A 590 -10.82 3.59 40.21
C THR A 590 -10.39 4.68 39.23
N SER A 591 -9.14 5.13 39.30
CA SER A 591 -8.60 6.23 38.48
C SER A 591 -7.74 5.79 37.29
N SER A 592 -7.37 4.51 37.21
CA SER A 592 -6.51 3.99 36.13
C SER A 592 -7.26 3.90 34.80
N ARG A 593 -6.56 4.25 33.70
CA ARG A 593 -7.15 4.31 32.35
C ARG A 593 -7.57 2.94 31.83
N SER A 594 -6.81 1.91 32.16
CA SER A 594 -7.17 0.51 31.98
C SER A 594 -6.88 -0.28 33.26
N ARG A 595 -7.14 -1.60 33.22
CA ARG A 595 -6.84 -2.55 34.30
C ARG A 595 -5.46 -3.20 34.16
N SER A 596 -4.71 -2.83 33.12
CA SER A 596 -3.37 -3.35 32.88
C SER A 596 -2.39 -2.81 33.93
N LEU A 597 -1.36 -3.61 34.24
CA LEU A 597 -0.36 -3.29 35.25
C LEU A 597 0.42 -1.97 34.97
N PRO A 598 0.75 -1.58 33.72
CA PRO A 598 1.34 -0.27 33.42
C PRO A 598 0.43 0.92 33.74
N ASP A 599 -0.85 0.89 33.36
CA ASP A 599 -1.79 1.98 33.67
C ASP A 599 -2.10 2.07 35.17
N PHE A 600 -2.11 0.94 35.87
CA PHE A 600 -2.24 0.92 37.33
C PHE A 600 -1.01 1.54 38.01
N LEU A 601 0.21 1.24 37.55
CA LEU A 601 1.44 1.87 38.02
C LEU A 601 1.40 3.39 37.80
N LEU A 602 1.02 3.84 36.59
CA LEU A 602 0.89 5.27 36.28
C LEU A 602 -0.13 5.98 37.20
N ALA A 603 -1.29 5.36 37.44
CA ALA A 603 -2.29 5.89 38.38
C ALA A 603 -1.75 5.97 39.82
N LEU A 604 -1.06 4.92 40.27
CA LEU A 604 -0.52 4.80 41.63
C LEU A 604 0.70 5.70 41.89
N GLU A 605 1.43 6.10 40.84
CA GLU A 605 2.48 7.13 40.93
C GLU A 605 1.96 8.56 40.70
N SER A 606 0.77 8.72 40.10
CA SER A 606 0.06 10.00 39.98
C SER A 606 -0.61 10.43 41.30
N LYS A 607 0.05 11.31 42.06
CA LYS A 607 -0.53 11.85 43.31
C LYS A 607 -1.82 12.64 43.02
N PRO A 608 -2.92 12.42 43.78
CA PRO A 608 -4.12 13.22 43.63
C PRO A 608 -3.85 14.68 44.02
N SER A 609 -3.98 15.60 43.06
CA SER A 609 -4.00 17.03 43.34
C SER A 609 -5.33 17.39 44.00
N PRO A 610 -5.35 18.08 45.15
CA PRO A 610 -6.60 18.45 45.81
C PRO A 610 -7.40 19.42 44.92
N ALA A 611 -8.66 19.08 44.66
CA ALA A 611 -9.52 19.83 43.74
C ALA A 611 -9.70 21.30 44.20
N PRO A 612 -9.73 22.26 43.25
CA PRO A 612 -9.84 23.68 43.58
C PRO A 612 -11.21 23.98 44.19
N ARG A 613 -11.23 24.37 45.47
CA ARG A 613 -12.43 24.93 46.11
C ARG A 613 -12.76 26.28 45.45
N SER A 614 -14.03 26.47 45.10
CA SER A 614 -14.52 27.71 44.49
C SER A 614 -14.32 28.93 45.40
N PRO A 615 -13.94 30.09 44.86
CA PRO A 615 -13.58 31.25 45.68
C PRO A 615 -14.83 31.92 46.26
N ARG A 616 -14.86 32.09 47.59
CA ARG A 616 -15.73 33.07 48.23
C ARG A 616 -15.06 34.44 48.22
N TYR A 617 -15.77 35.43 47.68
CA TYR A 617 -15.38 36.84 47.76
C TYR A 617 -15.38 37.33 49.22
N ASN A 618 -14.36 38.10 49.60
CA ASN A 618 -14.53 39.33 50.39
C ASN A 618 -13.25 40.21 50.33
N PRO A 619 -13.36 41.55 50.41
CA PRO A 619 -12.25 42.47 50.15
C PRO A 619 -11.62 43.09 51.42
N SER A 620 -10.53 43.87 51.21
CA SER A 620 -9.85 44.74 52.19
C SER A 620 -9.03 44.01 53.29
N SER A 621 -7.89 44.52 53.77
CA SER A 621 -7.09 45.71 53.44
C SER A 621 -5.60 45.49 53.82
N PRO A 622 -4.64 46.34 53.41
CA PRO A 622 -3.21 46.00 53.42
C PRO A 622 -2.44 46.48 54.68
N SER A 623 -1.34 45.79 54.99
CA SER A 623 -0.09 46.34 55.58
C SER A 623 1.03 45.29 55.51
N ALA A 624 2.29 45.73 55.59
CA ALA A 624 3.46 44.87 55.34
C ALA A 624 4.54 45.02 56.44
N SER A 625 5.25 43.91 56.75
CA SER A 625 6.70 43.95 57.01
C SER A 625 7.36 42.56 57.15
N ARG A 626 8.38 42.32 56.31
CA ARG A 626 9.65 41.59 56.58
C ARG A 626 9.62 40.13 57.11
N SER A 627 9.85 39.19 56.19
CA SER A 627 10.99 38.23 56.08
C SER A 627 11.89 37.94 57.31
N PRO A 628 12.56 36.75 57.41
CA PRO A 628 12.91 35.83 56.30
C PRO A 628 12.80 34.30 56.55
N LEU A 629 12.86 33.47 55.50
CA LEU A 629 13.89 32.41 55.30
C LEU A 629 13.69 31.55 54.02
N SER A 630 14.82 31.21 53.38
CA SER A 630 15.15 30.07 52.50
C SER A 630 14.14 29.44 51.51
N GLY A 631 14.52 29.46 50.21
CA GLY A 631 14.85 28.20 49.53
C GLY A 631 13.77 27.42 48.76
N SER A 632 13.26 27.95 47.64
CA SER A 632 12.66 27.11 46.58
C SER A 632 12.68 27.78 45.20
N GLN A 633 13.59 27.36 44.31
CA GLN A 633 13.59 27.75 42.89
C GLN A 633 12.83 26.70 42.06
N LYS A 634 11.86 27.16 41.26
CA LYS A 634 11.21 26.32 40.24
C LYS A 634 12.07 26.30 38.99
N LEU A 635 12.53 25.12 38.57
CA LEU A 635 13.09 24.93 37.23
C LEU A 635 11.97 25.09 36.19
N ARG A 636 12.22 25.91 35.16
CA ARG A 636 11.46 25.91 33.91
C ARG A 636 12.28 25.18 32.85
N TYR A 637 11.59 24.44 32.00
CA TYR A 637 12.21 23.72 30.88
C TYR A 637 12.58 24.71 29.77
N ALA A 638 13.78 24.59 29.24
CA ALA A 638 14.21 25.25 28.02
C ALA A 638 14.73 24.17 27.06
N ALA A 639 14.06 24.01 25.93
CA ALA A 639 14.58 23.22 24.81
C ALA A 639 15.35 24.15 23.87
N TYR A 640 16.31 23.59 23.11
CA TYR A 640 17.16 24.29 22.14
C TYR A 640 18.23 25.23 22.72
N GLU A 641 19.11 24.70 23.58
CA GLU A 641 20.52 25.13 23.60
C GLU A 641 21.40 24.04 22.95
N PRO A 642 22.38 24.40 22.09
CA PRO A 642 23.31 23.45 21.47
C PRO A 642 24.38 22.97 22.47
N PRO A 643 24.96 21.77 22.29
CA PRO A 643 25.88 21.19 23.26
C PRO A 643 27.25 21.93 23.30
N PRO A 644 27.80 22.23 24.48
CA PRO A 644 29.14 22.79 24.61
C PRO A 644 30.22 21.76 24.24
N PRO A 645 31.37 22.19 23.66
CA PRO A 645 32.40 21.28 23.17
C PRO A 645 33.15 20.59 24.32
N ALA A 646 33.29 19.25 24.22
CA ALA A 646 34.01 18.44 25.20
C ALA A 646 35.52 18.70 25.16
N GLN A 647 36.05 19.46 26.13
CA GLN A 647 37.50 19.63 26.27
C GLN A 647 38.16 18.34 26.77
N SER A 648 39.17 17.90 26.01
CA SER A 648 39.80 16.58 26.17
C SER A 648 41.14 16.66 26.90
N ARG A 649 41.33 15.72 27.84
CA ARG A 649 42.62 15.20 28.36
C ARG A 649 43.61 16.16 29.02
N ARG A 650 44.01 15.77 30.24
CA ARG A 650 45.43 15.74 30.64
C ARG A 650 45.92 14.28 30.71
N SER A 651 47.22 13.97 30.64
CA SER A 651 48.35 14.59 29.91
C SER A 651 49.62 13.77 30.22
N ARG A 652 50.43 13.49 29.19
CA ARG A 652 51.93 13.55 29.19
C ARG A 652 52.40 13.16 27.78
N ALA A 653 53.41 13.79 27.17
CA ALA A 653 54.22 14.97 27.55
C ALA A 653 54.37 15.87 26.28
N ALA A 654 55.23 16.90 26.14
CA ALA A 654 56.23 17.56 26.99
C ALA A 654 56.40 19.04 26.51
N SER A 655 57.12 19.90 27.26
CA SER A 655 57.86 21.13 26.82
C SER A 655 57.21 22.19 25.89
N SER A 656 57.45 23.51 26.00
CA SER A 656 58.13 24.35 27.01
C SER A 656 57.88 25.85 26.72
N THR A 657 57.74 26.65 27.79
CA THR A 657 58.33 28.01 28.05
C THR A 657 58.71 28.94 26.86
N ARG A 658 58.40 30.26 26.75
CA ARG A 658 57.56 31.27 27.46
C ARG A 658 57.75 32.66 26.76
N SER A 659 56.86 33.65 27.00
CA SER A 659 57.09 35.14 26.89
C SER A 659 57.15 35.77 25.47
N THR A 660 56.78 37.04 25.19
CA THR A 660 56.04 38.12 25.93
C THR A 660 55.60 39.31 25.01
N TYR A 661 54.46 39.94 25.34
CA TYR A 661 54.11 41.40 25.22
C TYR A 661 54.05 42.18 23.87
N SER A 662 53.00 43.02 23.76
CA SER A 662 53.04 44.48 23.39
C SER A 662 52.91 45.01 21.93
N LEU A 663 51.81 45.76 21.73
CA LEU A 663 51.63 47.09 21.05
C LEU A 663 51.95 47.35 19.55
N ASP A 664 50.92 47.94 18.90
CA ASP A 664 50.89 49.08 17.96
C ASP A 664 51.57 49.11 16.57
N ALA A 665 50.98 50.01 15.74
CA ALA A 665 51.50 50.73 14.57
C ALA A 665 51.44 50.12 13.15
N ARG A 666 50.42 50.59 12.40
CA ARG A 666 50.45 51.19 11.03
C ARG A 666 50.86 50.38 9.78
N GLU A 667 50.10 50.68 8.70
CA GLU A 667 50.52 50.82 7.28
C GLU A 667 51.10 49.59 6.55
N ASP A 668 50.80 49.32 5.26
CA ASP A 668 49.70 49.73 4.36
C ASP A 668 49.68 48.73 3.15
N LEU A 669 48.82 48.94 2.15
CA LEU A 669 48.79 48.26 0.83
C LEU A 669 48.54 46.72 0.89
N SER A 670 47.35 46.23 0.57
CA SER A 670 46.85 46.29 -0.82
C SER A 670 45.38 45.86 -0.89
N ARG A 671 44.54 46.66 -1.56
CA ARG A 671 43.12 46.35 -1.81
C ARG A 671 42.91 45.95 -3.27
N THR A 672 42.45 44.71 -3.50
CA THR A 672 41.70 44.35 -4.70
C THR A 672 40.21 44.31 -4.36
N VAL A 673 39.47 45.27 -4.93
CA VAL A 673 38.03 45.42 -4.72
C VAL A 673 37.27 44.45 -5.64
N THR A 674 36.26 43.76 -5.09
CA THR A 674 35.43 42.80 -5.83
C THR A 674 34.12 43.46 -6.31
N ALA A 675 33.41 42.78 -7.22
CA ALA A 675 32.39 43.38 -8.10
C ALA A 675 31.07 43.88 -7.44
N GLY A 676 31.02 44.03 -6.11
CA GLY A 676 29.92 44.72 -5.42
C GLY A 676 30.03 46.25 -5.46
N ASP A 677 31.25 46.79 -5.35
CA ASP A 677 31.49 48.22 -5.11
C ASP A 677 31.31 49.13 -6.34
N LEU A 678 30.86 48.58 -7.48
CA LEU A 678 30.48 49.33 -8.69
C LEU A 678 28.97 49.38 -8.93
N ALA A 679 28.15 48.76 -8.08
CA ALA A 679 26.71 48.62 -8.32
C ALA A 679 25.84 49.83 -7.90
N ILE A 680 26.40 50.84 -7.21
CA ILE A 680 25.64 51.99 -6.69
C ILE A 680 26.40 53.32 -6.90
N ALA A 681 26.24 53.94 -8.07
CA ALA A 681 26.71 55.30 -8.34
C ALA A 681 25.87 56.01 -9.42
N ALA A 682 24.83 56.76 -8.99
CA ALA A 682 23.92 57.56 -9.83
C ALA A 682 23.09 56.73 -10.86
N GLY A 683 22.00 57.22 -11.44
CA GLY A 683 21.33 58.51 -11.33
C GLY A 683 20.83 58.96 -12.71
N SER A 684 19.53 59.24 -12.85
CA SER A 684 18.87 59.62 -14.11
C SER A 684 18.79 61.16 -14.26
N PRO A 685 18.30 61.76 -15.38
CA PRO A 685 17.83 61.20 -16.67
C PRO A 685 18.43 61.93 -17.91
N GLU A 686 17.74 61.84 -19.07
CA GLU A 686 17.95 62.59 -20.34
C GLU A 686 19.18 62.15 -21.17
N ILE A 687 19.20 62.17 -22.52
CA ILE A 687 18.66 63.12 -23.51
C ILE A 687 17.78 62.45 -24.61
N ARG A 688 16.85 63.21 -25.20
CA ARG A 688 16.14 62.90 -26.47
C ARG A 688 16.79 63.60 -27.67
N ALA A 689 16.74 62.95 -28.84
CA ALA A 689 16.32 63.48 -30.17
C ALA A 689 17.20 63.05 -31.36
N LEU A 690 16.64 63.23 -32.56
CA LEU A 690 17.23 63.08 -33.91
C LEU A 690 17.44 61.61 -34.37
N SER A 691 16.97 61.16 -35.54
CA SER A 691 16.34 61.86 -36.69
C SER A 691 15.19 61.06 -37.35
N LEU A 692 14.35 61.78 -38.10
CA LEU A 692 13.22 61.28 -38.89
C LEU A 692 13.50 61.35 -40.41
N SER A 693 13.18 60.28 -41.14
CA SER A 693 12.84 60.24 -42.59
C SER A 693 12.32 58.84 -42.93
N GLN A 694 11.13 58.59 -43.52
CA GLN A 694 10.65 58.96 -44.87
C GLN A 694 11.62 58.43 -45.96
N THR A 695 11.28 57.71 -47.05
CA THR A 695 10.08 57.61 -47.94
C THR A 695 10.03 56.24 -48.67
N THR A 696 9.00 55.69 -49.37
CA THR A 696 7.53 55.88 -49.57
C THR A 696 6.94 54.75 -50.46
N ARG A 697 5.59 54.61 -50.50
CA ARG A 697 4.74 54.23 -51.68
C ARG A 697 4.64 52.77 -52.24
N SER A 698 3.65 52.06 -51.70
CA SER A 698 2.40 51.55 -52.37
C SER A 698 2.34 50.32 -53.34
N PRO A 699 1.26 49.49 -53.25
CA PRO A 699 0.93 48.28 -54.07
C PRO A 699 -0.03 48.65 -55.27
N PRO A 700 -0.86 47.78 -55.95
CA PRO A 700 -1.19 46.34 -55.78
C PRO A 700 -1.39 45.50 -57.09
N ILE A 701 -1.88 44.23 -56.99
CA ILE A 701 -2.82 43.55 -57.92
C ILE A 701 -3.44 42.28 -57.29
N SER A 702 -4.66 41.89 -57.69
CA SER A 702 -5.35 40.60 -57.43
C SER A 702 -6.39 40.36 -58.54
N PRO A 703 -6.83 39.11 -58.88
CA PRO A 703 -7.92 38.45 -58.15
C PRO A 703 -7.91 36.89 -58.13
N LEU A 704 -8.99 36.34 -57.55
CA LEU A 704 -9.44 34.93 -57.36
C LEU A 704 -9.77 34.17 -58.69
N PRO A 705 -10.03 32.82 -58.74
CA PRO A 705 -10.67 31.97 -57.72
C PRO A 705 -10.13 30.53 -57.49
N ALA A 706 -10.82 29.76 -56.63
CA ALA A 706 -10.46 28.41 -56.15
C ALA A 706 -11.19 27.24 -56.85
N PRO A 707 -10.75 25.99 -56.62
CA PRO A 707 -11.64 25.01 -55.95
C PRO A 707 -10.98 24.28 -54.75
N ARG A 708 -11.75 23.39 -54.10
CA ARG A 708 -11.37 22.64 -52.88
C ARG A 708 -10.78 21.26 -53.20
N LEU A 709 -9.93 20.72 -52.31
CA LEU A 709 -9.95 19.30 -51.88
C LEU A 709 -9.13 19.06 -50.59
N GLU A 710 -9.61 18.10 -49.80
CA GLU A 710 -9.02 17.32 -48.68
C GLU A 710 -7.85 17.86 -47.82
N SER A 711 -8.12 18.02 -46.52
CA SER A 711 -7.12 18.22 -45.45
C SER A 711 -6.71 16.87 -44.82
N VAL A 712 -5.40 16.57 -44.81
CA VAL A 712 -4.83 15.32 -44.26
C VAL A 712 -4.88 15.28 -42.72
N ASN A 713 -5.09 14.08 -42.15
CA ASN A 713 -5.16 13.86 -40.71
C ASN A 713 -3.79 13.97 -40.01
N LEU A 714 -3.56 15.09 -39.30
CA LEU A 714 -2.45 15.22 -38.34
C LEU A 714 -2.93 14.87 -36.91
N LEU A 715 -2.86 13.59 -36.55
CA LEU A 715 -3.11 13.10 -35.19
C LEU A 715 -2.05 12.07 -34.75
N SER A 716 -0.92 12.58 -34.28
CA SER A 716 0.08 11.83 -33.51
C SER A 716 0.56 12.72 -32.36
N PRO A 717 0.09 12.49 -31.11
CA PRO A 717 0.52 13.27 -29.96
C PRO A 717 1.96 12.89 -29.57
N ARG A 718 2.77 13.90 -29.22
CA ARG A 718 4.06 13.67 -28.53
C ARG A 718 3.80 13.09 -27.13
N ALA A 719 4.69 12.23 -26.67
CA ALA A 719 4.56 11.55 -25.38
C ALA A 719 5.26 12.34 -24.27
N ASP A 720 4.50 13.06 -23.44
CA ASP A 720 4.97 13.61 -22.17
C ASP A 720 5.04 12.50 -21.10
N LEU A 721 6.13 12.46 -20.33
CA LEU A 721 6.38 11.43 -19.32
C LEU A 721 5.89 11.88 -17.93
N ILE A 722 4.63 11.58 -17.61
CA ILE A 722 4.19 11.38 -16.22
C ILE A 722 3.49 10.02 -16.15
N SER A 723 4.16 9.04 -15.56
CA SER A 723 3.65 7.69 -15.37
C SER A 723 2.71 7.63 -14.16
N LEU A 724 1.42 7.50 -14.41
CA LEU A 724 0.48 6.85 -13.51
C LEU A 724 0.10 5.51 -14.14
N ASP A 725 0.37 4.41 -13.44
CA ASP A 725 0.22 3.07 -14.00
C ASP A 725 -1.23 2.74 -14.35
N SER A 726 -1.45 2.46 -15.64
CA SER A 726 -2.65 1.80 -16.15
C SER A 726 -2.22 0.75 -17.18
N PRO A 727 -2.55 -0.53 -17.01
CA PRO A 727 -2.17 -1.58 -17.95
C PRO A 727 -2.92 -1.51 -19.30
N PHE A 728 -2.53 -2.41 -20.21
CA PHE A 728 -3.05 -2.68 -21.57
C PHE A 728 -2.43 -1.82 -22.69
N ILE A 729 -1.40 -2.35 -23.37
CA ILE A 729 -1.53 -3.16 -24.61
C ILE A 729 -2.30 -2.41 -25.71
N GLN A 730 -1.59 -2.05 -26.78
CA GLN A 730 -2.18 -1.67 -28.06
C GLN A 730 -2.23 -2.89 -28.99
N GLU A 731 -3.37 -3.13 -29.62
CA GLU A 731 -3.57 -4.18 -30.63
C GLU A 731 -4.43 -3.63 -31.81
N PRO A 732 -4.49 -4.32 -32.97
CA PRO A 732 -4.39 -3.63 -34.27
C PRO A 732 -5.68 -3.02 -34.83
N LYS A 733 -5.49 -2.16 -35.84
CA LYS A 733 -6.57 -1.57 -36.64
C LYS A 733 -7.27 -2.65 -37.49
N PRO A 734 -8.61 -2.77 -37.48
CA PRO A 734 -9.32 -3.73 -38.32
C PRO A 734 -9.47 -3.23 -39.75
N GLY A 735 -8.91 -3.93 -40.75
CA GLY A 735 -8.92 -3.42 -42.13
C GLY A 735 -8.58 -4.37 -43.29
N GLU A 736 -8.18 -5.62 -43.07
CA GLU A 736 -7.75 -6.51 -44.17
C GLU A 736 -8.36 -7.92 -44.09
N LYS A 737 -8.46 -8.59 -45.24
CA LYS A 737 -8.99 -9.95 -45.40
C LYS A 737 -7.91 -10.88 -45.97
N PRO A 738 -7.89 -12.17 -45.60
CA PRO A 738 -6.85 -13.09 -46.02
C PRO A 738 -7.03 -13.51 -47.49
N ASN A 739 -5.98 -13.33 -48.29
CA ASN A 739 -5.77 -14.03 -49.55
C ASN A 739 -4.68 -15.09 -49.36
N ALA A 740 -4.80 -16.21 -50.08
CA ALA A 740 -3.84 -17.29 -50.14
C ALA A 740 -4.01 -18.05 -51.46
N PRO A 741 -3.04 -18.87 -51.88
CA PRO A 741 -1.60 -18.58 -51.88
C PRO A 741 -1.01 -18.80 -53.30
N GLU A 742 -0.19 -17.87 -53.79
CA GLU A 742 0.52 -18.06 -55.05
C GLU A 742 2.02 -18.26 -54.81
N GLN A 743 2.57 -19.29 -55.47
CA GLN A 743 4.00 -19.58 -55.53
C GLN A 743 4.61 -18.76 -56.68
N HIS A 744 5.83 -18.23 -56.54
CA HIS A 744 6.94 -18.27 -57.53
C HIS A 744 8.13 -17.39 -57.06
N GLY A 745 9.34 -17.69 -57.56
CA GLY A 745 10.46 -16.74 -57.69
C GLY A 745 11.11 -16.22 -56.41
N GLY A 746 12.27 -16.75 -56.03
CA GLY A 746 12.95 -16.35 -54.80
C GLY A 746 13.75 -15.05 -54.88
N GLU A 747 13.42 -14.10 -54.01
CA GLU A 747 14.35 -13.13 -53.41
C GLU A 747 14.15 -13.14 -51.89
N GLN A 748 15.22 -12.96 -51.10
CA GLN A 748 15.13 -12.96 -49.63
C GLN A 748 14.70 -11.57 -49.11
N HIS A 749 13.41 -11.25 -49.25
CA HIS A 749 12.80 -10.10 -48.59
C HIS A 749 12.82 -10.29 -47.06
N HIS A 750 13.76 -9.63 -46.39
CA HIS A 750 13.80 -9.56 -44.93
C HIS A 750 12.73 -8.60 -44.42
N ASP A 751 11.56 -9.15 -44.04
CA ASP A 751 10.44 -8.39 -43.46
C ASP A 751 10.81 -7.77 -42.10
N PHE A 752 11.34 -6.54 -42.16
CA PHE A 752 11.73 -5.78 -40.98
C PHE A 752 10.53 -5.34 -40.14
N ALA A 753 9.33 -5.18 -40.71
CA ALA A 753 8.15 -4.79 -39.95
C ALA A 753 7.78 -5.88 -38.94
N ASN A 754 7.63 -7.11 -39.45
CA ASN A 754 7.32 -8.29 -38.66
C ASN A 754 8.43 -8.60 -37.63
N ALA A 755 9.71 -8.52 -38.04
CA ALA A 755 10.82 -8.68 -37.11
C ALA A 755 10.87 -7.59 -36.03
N TRP A 756 10.59 -6.33 -36.37
CA TRP A 756 10.59 -5.24 -35.41
C TRP A 756 9.49 -5.39 -34.36
N ASP A 757 8.29 -5.81 -34.73
CA ASP A 757 7.18 -5.96 -33.76
C ASP A 757 7.21 -7.27 -32.97
N THR A 758 7.72 -8.37 -33.55
CA THR A 758 7.92 -9.63 -32.80
C THR A 758 9.05 -9.55 -31.77
N LEU A 759 10.15 -8.85 -32.04
CA LEU A 759 11.31 -8.73 -31.12
C LEU A 759 11.11 -7.73 -29.97
N SER A 760 9.87 -7.51 -29.53
CA SER A 760 9.50 -6.48 -28.54
C SER A 760 9.79 -6.84 -27.08
N ALA A 761 10.36 -8.03 -26.79
CA ALA A 761 10.61 -8.52 -25.43
C ALA A 761 11.61 -7.65 -24.63
N PHE A 762 12.74 -7.28 -25.23
CA PHE A 762 13.70 -6.34 -24.66
C PHE A 762 13.91 -5.18 -25.63
N SER A 763 13.99 -3.95 -25.12
CA SER A 763 14.22 -2.77 -25.96
C SER A 763 15.11 -1.73 -25.29
N ALA A 764 15.89 -1.01 -26.10
CA ALA A 764 16.75 0.06 -25.65
C ALA A 764 16.80 1.20 -26.68
N ARG A 765 17.19 2.38 -26.20
CA ARG A 765 17.48 3.56 -27.01
C ARG A 765 18.76 4.21 -26.51
N GLY A 766 19.48 4.85 -27.40
CA GLY A 766 20.68 5.61 -27.06
C GLY A 766 21.02 6.64 -28.14
N TRP A 767 22.03 7.43 -27.83
CA TRP A 767 22.69 8.34 -28.76
C TRP A 767 24.08 7.79 -29.06
N CYS A 768 24.63 8.08 -30.24
CA CYS A 768 26.01 7.77 -30.58
C CYS A 768 26.54 8.79 -31.60
N ASP A 769 27.78 9.23 -31.41
CA ASP A 769 28.39 10.26 -32.23
C ASP A 769 29.15 9.64 -33.43
N GLY A 770 29.13 10.34 -34.56
CA GLY A 770 29.66 9.92 -35.86
C GLY A 770 28.60 9.39 -36.83
N THR A 771 29.03 8.91 -38.00
CA THR A 771 28.13 8.57 -39.13
C THR A 771 27.56 7.14 -39.07
N PHE A 772 26.45 6.90 -39.81
CA PHE A 772 25.87 5.54 -39.97
C PHE A 772 26.87 4.48 -40.44
N ASP A 773 27.76 4.80 -41.38
CA ASP A 773 28.81 3.86 -41.82
C ASP A 773 29.74 3.45 -40.68
N THR A 774 29.94 4.34 -39.70
CA THR A 774 30.72 4.08 -38.49
C THR A 774 29.94 3.15 -37.56
N ALA A 775 28.62 3.36 -37.42
CA ALA A 775 27.72 2.45 -36.69
C ALA A 775 27.77 1.02 -37.26
N VAL A 776 27.58 0.89 -38.58
CA VAL A 776 27.59 -0.39 -39.29
C VAL A 776 28.95 -1.09 -39.14
N ARG A 777 30.07 -0.36 -39.27
CA ARG A 777 31.41 -0.92 -39.06
C ARG A 777 31.69 -1.35 -37.62
N ARG A 778 31.23 -0.59 -36.61
CA ARG A 778 31.32 -1.00 -35.19
C ARG A 778 30.52 -2.29 -34.94
N LEU A 779 29.33 -2.42 -35.52
CA LEU A 779 28.49 -3.61 -35.42
C LEU A 779 29.03 -4.83 -36.19
N GLN A 780 29.72 -4.62 -37.32
CA GLN A 780 30.44 -5.68 -38.04
C GLN A 780 31.67 -6.17 -37.25
N GLY A 781 32.31 -5.30 -36.46
CA GLY A 781 33.48 -5.61 -35.63
C GLY A 781 33.23 -6.61 -34.48
N LEU A 782 31.97 -6.95 -34.18
CA LEU A 782 31.55 -7.84 -33.07
C LEU A 782 32.01 -9.31 -33.16
N GLY A 783 32.77 -9.69 -34.19
CA GLY A 783 32.99 -11.10 -34.54
C GLY A 783 31.74 -11.79 -35.09
N LEU A 784 30.71 -11.02 -35.46
CA LEU A 784 29.49 -11.49 -36.13
C LEU A 784 29.79 -11.88 -37.59
N GLN A 785 30.41 -13.04 -37.80
CA GLN A 785 30.36 -13.75 -39.09
C GLN A 785 28.97 -14.38 -39.32
N ARG A 786 27.91 -13.62 -39.06
CA ARG A 786 26.51 -14.03 -39.03
C ARG A 786 25.65 -12.91 -39.64
N GLY A 787 24.54 -13.28 -40.26
CA GLY A 787 23.80 -12.39 -41.18
C GLY A 787 23.41 -11.05 -40.58
N LEU A 788 24.06 -9.98 -41.06
CA LEU A 788 23.71 -8.59 -40.81
C LEU A 788 22.97 -8.04 -42.04
N ALA A 789 21.65 -8.02 -42.00
CA ALA A 789 20.84 -7.45 -43.06
C ALA A 789 20.67 -5.94 -42.83
N VAL A 790 21.40 -5.12 -43.60
CA VAL A 790 21.20 -3.66 -43.61
C VAL A 790 20.18 -3.32 -44.69
N LEU A 791 19.10 -2.65 -44.29
CA LEU A 791 18.00 -2.22 -45.16
C LEU A 791 18.01 -0.68 -45.21
N PRO A 792 17.99 -0.08 -46.41
CA PRO A 792 18.24 1.35 -46.59
C PRO A 792 17.11 2.25 -46.07
N ALA A 793 17.40 3.54 -45.96
CA ALA A 793 16.51 4.50 -45.32
C ALA A 793 15.26 4.87 -46.14
N ASP A 794 15.28 4.61 -47.45
CA ASP A 794 14.23 4.88 -48.43
C ASP A 794 13.15 3.78 -48.52
N GLN A 795 13.36 2.62 -47.90
CA GLN A 795 12.42 1.50 -47.95
C GLN A 795 11.46 1.47 -46.73
N PRO A 796 10.17 1.13 -46.91
CA PRO A 796 9.26 0.90 -45.79
C PRO A 796 9.59 -0.41 -45.03
N PRO A 797 9.24 -0.54 -43.74
CA PRO A 797 8.64 0.48 -42.87
C PRO A 797 9.67 1.52 -42.40
N PHE A 798 9.20 2.67 -41.91
CA PHE A 798 10.03 3.74 -41.33
C PHE A 798 11.03 4.37 -42.32
N GLU A 799 10.49 4.95 -43.40
CA GLU A 799 11.24 5.83 -44.31
C GLU A 799 11.92 6.98 -43.52
N GLY A 800 13.18 7.31 -43.85
CA GLY A 800 13.99 8.29 -43.12
C GLY A 800 14.82 7.75 -41.94
N GLU A 801 14.90 6.42 -41.78
CA GLU A 801 15.75 5.75 -40.76
C GLU A 801 16.50 4.57 -41.39
N LEU A 802 17.78 4.37 -41.07
CA LEU A 802 18.52 3.18 -41.51
C LEU A 802 18.14 1.98 -40.64
N LYS A 803 17.82 0.82 -41.25
CA LYS A 803 17.40 -0.39 -40.54
C LYS A 803 18.47 -1.46 -40.59
N ILE A 804 18.69 -2.15 -39.48
CA ILE A 804 19.71 -3.19 -39.33
C ILE A 804 19.08 -4.39 -38.61
N LEU A 805 19.14 -5.56 -39.23
CA LEU A 805 18.66 -6.83 -38.72
C LEU A 805 19.85 -7.75 -38.39
N ILE A 806 19.94 -8.20 -37.14
CA ILE A 806 20.94 -9.14 -36.65
C ILE A 806 20.29 -10.52 -36.55
N LEU A 807 20.67 -11.43 -37.43
CA LEU A 807 20.09 -12.77 -37.52
C LEU A 807 20.79 -13.75 -36.56
N GLY A 808 20.02 -14.23 -35.57
CA GLY A 808 20.45 -15.28 -34.64
C GLY A 808 20.55 -16.65 -35.31
N ASP A 809 21.47 -17.47 -34.81
CA ASP A 809 21.78 -18.83 -35.28
C ASP A 809 20.97 -19.89 -34.50
N THR A 810 20.44 -20.90 -35.19
CA THR A 810 19.41 -21.80 -34.63
C THR A 810 19.91 -22.74 -33.53
N ASP A 811 21.19 -23.09 -33.51
CA ASP A 811 21.81 -23.96 -32.49
C ASP A 811 22.71 -23.20 -31.50
N GLY A 812 22.63 -21.85 -31.49
CA GLY A 812 23.74 -21.00 -31.02
C GLY A 812 23.45 -19.97 -29.91
N GLY A 813 22.38 -20.10 -29.13
CA GLY A 813 22.17 -19.41 -27.83
C GLY A 813 22.09 -17.88 -27.79
N ARG A 814 22.35 -17.16 -28.90
CA ARG A 814 22.29 -15.69 -29.00
C ARG A 814 21.17 -15.26 -29.92
N GLY A 815 20.23 -14.49 -29.35
CA GLY A 815 18.98 -14.12 -30.01
C GLY A 815 19.11 -13.09 -31.12
N ARG A 816 18.04 -12.97 -31.90
CA ARG A 816 17.82 -11.97 -32.94
C ARG A 816 17.68 -10.56 -32.35
N ALA A 817 18.08 -9.56 -33.12
CA ALA A 817 17.83 -8.16 -32.80
C ALA A 817 17.51 -7.35 -34.06
N ALA A 818 16.63 -6.36 -33.92
CA ALA A 818 16.36 -5.35 -34.92
C ALA A 818 16.73 -3.97 -34.37
N LEU A 819 17.36 -3.15 -35.19
CA LEU A 819 17.95 -1.86 -34.84
C LEU A 819 17.54 -0.82 -35.90
N ARG A 820 17.21 0.38 -35.44
CA ARG A 820 16.89 1.56 -36.25
C ARG A 820 17.81 2.70 -35.87
N LEU A 821 18.38 3.38 -36.85
CA LEU A 821 19.22 4.56 -36.69
C LEU A 821 18.56 5.75 -37.39
N HIS A 822 18.37 6.85 -36.68
CA HIS A 822 17.75 8.08 -37.21
C HIS A 822 18.76 9.23 -37.14
N ASP A 823 18.88 9.96 -38.26
CA ASP A 823 19.78 11.09 -38.44
C ASP A 823 19.16 12.35 -37.83
N SER A 824 19.95 13.19 -37.16
CA SER A 824 19.47 14.46 -36.59
C SER A 824 19.85 15.62 -37.50
N SER A 825 19.22 15.69 -38.67
CA SER A 825 19.53 16.67 -39.73
C SER A 825 19.21 18.15 -39.42
N ASP A 826 18.99 18.51 -38.16
CA ASP A 826 18.47 19.81 -37.70
C ASP A 826 19.48 20.63 -36.86
N ASP A 827 20.61 20.06 -36.42
CA ASP A 827 21.68 20.73 -35.64
C ASP A 827 23.08 20.28 -36.16
N ASP A 828 24.09 21.17 -36.11
CA ASP A 828 25.45 20.97 -36.68
C ASP A 828 26.37 19.97 -35.91
N GLU A 829 25.82 18.94 -35.26
CA GLU A 829 26.59 17.92 -34.50
C GLU A 829 26.43 16.51 -35.11
N ASP A 830 27.53 15.92 -35.63
CA ASP A 830 27.56 14.58 -36.24
C ASP A 830 27.15 13.47 -35.25
N GLY A 831 25.88 13.06 -35.22
CA GLY A 831 25.39 11.97 -34.36
C GLY A 831 24.04 11.40 -34.79
N TYR A 832 23.69 10.23 -34.25
CA TYR A 832 22.42 9.55 -34.55
C TYR A 832 21.72 8.99 -33.31
N LEU A 833 20.38 9.07 -33.34
CA LEU A 833 19.51 8.43 -32.36
C LEU A 833 19.30 6.96 -32.77
N TRP A 834 19.73 6.03 -31.93
CA TRP A 834 19.53 4.60 -32.15
C TRP A 834 18.43 4.00 -31.26
N ARG A 835 17.67 3.06 -31.81
CA ARG A 835 16.61 2.31 -31.11
C ARG A 835 16.70 0.83 -31.48
N MET A 836 16.73 -0.05 -30.48
CA MET A 836 16.80 -1.50 -30.70
C MET A 836 15.70 -2.28 -29.99
N ARG A 837 15.40 -3.46 -30.55
CA ARG A 837 14.49 -4.48 -30.07
C ARG A 837 15.15 -5.85 -30.20
N SER A 838 15.06 -6.72 -29.19
CA SER A 838 15.66 -8.06 -29.20
C SER A 838 14.88 -9.05 -28.34
N GLU A 839 15.03 -10.33 -28.67
CA GLU A 839 14.53 -11.46 -27.87
C GLU A 839 15.48 -11.90 -26.73
N ASN A 840 16.70 -11.35 -26.65
CA ASN A 840 17.72 -11.75 -25.66
C ASN A 840 18.46 -10.53 -25.08
N GLU A 841 18.53 -10.45 -23.75
CA GLU A 841 19.18 -9.37 -23.00
C GLU A 841 20.70 -9.28 -23.22
N ASP A 842 21.42 -10.40 -23.37
CA ASP A 842 22.87 -10.42 -23.62
C ASP A 842 23.24 -9.67 -24.91
N VAL A 843 22.40 -9.84 -25.95
CA VAL A 843 22.58 -9.19 -27.26
C VAL A 843 22.29 -7.69 -27.15
N LEU A 844 21.30 -7.31 -26.33
CA LEU A 844 21.00 -5.92 -26.04
C LEU A 844 22.13 -5.23 -25.26
N VAL A 845 22.73 -5.90 -24.28
CA VAL A 845 23.88 -5.35 -23.53
C VAL A 845 25.09 -5.18 -24.45
N ALA A 846 25.42 -6.18 -25.27
CA ALA A 846 26.57 -6.14 -26.18
C ALA A 846 26.44 -5.04 -27.25
N VAL A 847 25.27 -4.92 -27.91
CA VAL A 847 25.01 -3.86 -28.90
C VAL A 847 25.00 -2.48 -28.24
N LYS A 848 24.39 -2.35 -27.05
CA LYS A 848 24.37 -1.08 -26.31
C LYS A 848 25.77 -0.60 -25.92
N GLN A 849 26.65 -1.49 -25.46
CA GLN A 849 28.03 -1.12 -25.13
C GLN A 849 28.74 -0.54 -26.36
N ILE A 850 28.68 -1.21 -27.50
CA ILE A 850 29.39 -0.82 -28.73
C ILE A 850 28.80 0.42 -29.42
N LEU A 851 27.52 0.73 -29.17
CA LEU A 851 26.88 1.99 -29.58
C LEU A 851 26.88 3.06 -28.47
N THR A 852 27.73 2.91 -27.44
CA THR A 852 28.03 3.94 -26.42
C THR A 852 29.53 4.07 -26.11
N THR A 853 30.38 3.36 -26.85
CA THR A 853 31.86 3.52 -26.93
C THR A 853 32.25 3.94 -28.34
#